data_AF-A0A8I0FTR0-F1
#
_entry.id   AF-A0A8I0FTR0-F1
#
_cell.length_a   1.000
_cell.length_b   1.000
_cell.length_c   1.000
_cell.angle_alpha   90.00
_cell.angle_beta   90.00
_cell.angle_gamma   90.00
#
_symmetry.space_group_name_H-M   'P 1'
#
loop_
_entity.id
_entity.type
_entity.pdbx_description
1 polymer ?
#
loop_
_entity_poly.entity_id
_entity_poly.type
_entity_poly.pdbx_seq_one_letter_code
_entity_poly.pdbx_strand_id
1 'polypeptide(L)'
;MRQRGVGLTAAGFVIAMVLTAVLVRVDPASELPGLSQAAPREIPVAVVGPDPDAATMRDALNGPSEHAVAARVSPSEKAAEASLRDRAVSAVVVMGDGADHELWVASGGGTAEAEKVEEVVSRTLAVSGQTVRVVDRIPVAERDPHGVGPFRLGTAWAILGVAFAALLGLVFGARSASASLVVVRFAGLAAGAVVAGLGGAFLSEVVVRRIDAPFLALAGLGALVVLGVGSMTLALIAWFGRLGLALAIVGLVIGIPGAIGAWPLTPMPVVWPTLLAWLPPGAATWAVRGLAYFDGVDVERVLLMMMLWTMIGLTATSVAATAVEPRRALRDLHPSLRAHPVGATIGAFVLTGILVVTPALPAFTATDLDPPVTVTCQTTRTPTNVKELNERIETVSDVDGFVGGDVGASTFLADGRGLFVFGDTIRRTDYSSRTMVRNSMLIFDKTCAGLVQRRDRDAVIPDRADGVGYWPMSVAAVDLGRDLVGVMAQRVEQTGDDLFGFRNLGPAVAIFQVEPGRAPVLQRVVDLGEDDPDTSRPVWGAAATVVGDSVYLYGTSRTSDGGFGWAVSVAKTRLVDVTDQSKWRYWDGERWQRDAKQAAQLIGQDGGVSQTFSVFREGKRWYALSKRADFVGTDLVVWTAPGPTGPFTPAPPVAKIPSTASELRYMPLAHPQLFPEKGTMVVSVSRNTKDGDVQADPSLYRPEFLRITLP
;
A
#
# COMPACT_ATOMS: atom_id res chain seq x y z
N MET A 1 50.91 -23.26 -43.34
CA MET A 1 50.29 -22.82 -42.07
C MET A 1 48.83 -22.43 -42.32
N ARG A 2 47.86 -23.35 -42.18
CA ARG A 2 46.42 -23.00 -42.40
C ARG A 2 45.42 -23.76 -41.51
N GLN A 3 45.89 -24.54 -40.53
CA GLN A 3 45.02 -25.33 -39.64
C GLN A 3 44.91 -24.81 -38.19
N ARG A 4 45.75 -23.85 -37.76
CA ARG A 4 45.72 -23.32 -36.38
C ARG A 4 44.53 -22.39 -36.07
N GLY A 5 43.89 -21.80 -37.09
CA GLY A 5 42.79 -20.85 -36.91
C GLY A 5 41.44 -21.50 -36.57
N VAL A 6 41.12 -22.65 -37.19
CA VAL A 6 39.83 -23.34 -37.02
C VAL A 6 39.77 -24.16 -35.72
N GLY A 7 40.92 -24.67 -35.25
CA GLY A 7 41.01 -25.36 -33.96
C GLY A 7 40.79 -24.42 -32.77
N LEU A 8 41.21 -23.16 -32.86
CA LEU A 8 41.00 -22.16 -31.82
C LEU A 8 39.52 -21.73 -31.71
N THR A 9 38.79 -21.65 -32.84
CA THR A 9 37.37 -21.30 -32.85
C THR A 9 36.50 -22.43 -32.28
N ALA A 10 36.82 -23.69 -32.59
CA ALA A 10 36.12 -24.85 -32.02
C ALA A 10 36.42 -25.05 -30.53
N ALA A 11 37.68 -24.90 -30.10
CA ALA A 11 38.04 -24.99 -28.68
C ALA A 11 37.45 -23.84 -27.86
N GLY A 12 37.47 -22.60 -28.39
CA GLY A 12 36.81 -21.46 -27.76
C GLY A 12 35.29 -21.64 -27.64
N PHE A 13 34.67 -22.25 -28.65
CA PHE A 13 33.24 -22.60 -28.63
C PHE A 13 32.92 -23.65 -27.55
N VAL A 14 33.71 -24.71 -27.44
CA VAL A 14 33.53 -25.74 -26.40
C VAL A 14 33.75 -25.15 -25.01
N ILE A 15 34.79 -24.32 -24.82
CA ILE A 15 35.05 -23.65 -23.54
C ILE A 15 33.88 -22.73 -23.16
N ALA A 16 33.36 -21.95 -24.11
CA ALA A 16 32.21 -21.08 -23.87
C ALA A 16 30.93 -21.87 -23.54
N MET A 17 30.66 -22.98 -24.25
CA MET A 17 29.56 -23.89 -23.91
C MET A 17 29.72 -24.54 -22.53
N VAL A 18 30.94 -24.93 -22.16
CA VAL A 18 31.23 -25.48 -20.82
C VAL A 18 31.07 -24.41 -19.75
N LEU A 19 31.53 -23.17 -19.97
CA LEU A 19 31.34 -22.05 -19.06
C LEU A 19 29.85 -21.70 -18.89
N THR A 20 29.08 -21.69 -19.98
CA THR A 20 27.62 -21.57 -19.93
C THR A 20 26.99 -22.72 -19.14
N ALA A 21 27.38 -23.97 -19.39
CA ALA A 21 26.86 -25.14 -18.68
C ALA A 21 27.22 -25.14 -17.18
N VAL A 22 28.38 -24.59 -16.81
CA VAL A 22 28.85 -24.42 -15.43
C VAL A 22 28.10 -23.27 -14.75
N LEU A 23 27.98 -22.10 -15.38
CA LEU A 23 27.20 -20.97 -14.85
C LEU A 23 25.71 -21.30 -14.69
N VAL A 24 25.18 -22.16 -15.55
CA VAL A 24 23.81 -22.71 -15.43
C VAL A 24 23.69 -23.67 -14.24
N ARG A 25 24.80 -24.25 -13.75
CA ARG A 25 24.82 -25.23 -12.65
C ARG A 25 25.11 -24.64 -11.27
N VAL A 26 25.80 -23.50 -11.19
CA VAL A 26 26.18 -22.86 -9.91
C VAL A 26 24.99 -22.07 -9.34
N ASP A 27 24.78 -22.14 -8.03
CA ASP A 27 23.69 -21.50 -7.30
C ASP A 27 24.11 -20.09 -6.82
N PRO A 28 23.51 -18.99 -7.33
CA PRO A 28 23.83 -17.64 -6.88
C PRO A 28 23.30 -17.33 -5.47
N ALA A 29 22.35 -18.13 -4.95
CA ALA A 29 21.70 -17.86 -3.67
C ALA A 29 22.66 -17.99 -2.47
N SER A 30 23.81 -18.65 -2.63
CA SER A 30 24.80 -18.84 -1.56
C SER A 30 25.81 -17.70 -1.40
N GLU A 31 25.88 -16.73 -2.31
CA GLU A 31 27.03 -15.80 -2.41
C GLU A 31 26.71 -14.33 -2.08
N LEU A 32 25.44 -13.95 -1.89
CA LEU A 32 25.06 -12.56 -1.58
C LEU A 32 24.07 -12.42 -0.39
N PRO A 33 24.46 -12.82 0.84
CA PRO A 33 23.72 -12.45 2.04
C PRO A 33 23.98 -10.97 2.39
N GLY A 34 22.93 -10.15 2.52
CA GLY A 34 23.05 -8.83 3.18
C GLY A 34 22.54 -7.59 2.46
N LEU A 35 21.70 -7.69 1.43
CA LEU A 35 20.95 -6.53 0.94
C LEU A 35 19.71 -6.28 1.83
N SER A 36 19.94 -5.77 3.04
CA SER A 36 18.86 -5.35 3.95
C SER A 36 18.63 -3.83 3.93
N GLN A 37 17.42 -3.49 3.45
CA GLN A 37 16.51 -2.42 3.85
C GLN A 37 16.94 -0.93 3.80
N ALA A 38 16.49 -0.26 2.73
CA ALA A 38 15.77 1.03 2.78
C ALA A 38 14.89 1.13 1.50
N ALA A 39 13.71 1.74 1.59
CA ALA A 39 12.59 1.58 0.64
C ALA A 39 12.95 1.88 -0.84
N PRO A 40 12.81 0.90 -1.76
CA PRO A 40 13.00 1.12 -3.19
C PRO A 40 11.73 0.76 -3.98
N ARG A 41 11.20 1.71 -4.76
CA ARG A 41 10.27 1.48 -5.88
C ARG A 41 8.94 0.79 -5.51
N GLU A 42 7.84 1.46 -5.82
CA GLU A 42 6.50 0.91 -5.62
C GLU A 42 6.22 -0.24 -6.60
N ILE A 43 5.87 -1.42 -6.09
CA ILE A 43 5.42 -2.55 -6.92
C ILE A 43 3.96 -2.31 -7.33
N PRO A 44 3.61 -2.23 -8.63
CA PRO A 44 2.24 -1.97 -9.04
C PRO A 44 1.32 -3.15 -8.68
N VAL A 45 0.24 -2.85 -7.96
CA VAL A 45 -0.74 -3.84 -7.51
C VAL A 45 -2.14 -3.39 -7.93
N ALA A 46 -2.92 -4.27 -8.55
CA ALA A 46 -4.33 -4.02 -8.77
C ALA A 46 -5.15 -4.51 -7.58
N VAL A 47 -6.22 -3.80 -7.23
CA VAL A 47 -7.21 -4.22 -6.23
C VAL A 47 -8.56 -4.34 -6.92
N VAL A 48 -9.23 -5.48 -6.77
CA VAL A 48 -10.56 -5.76 -7.34
C VAL A 48 -11.51 -6.07 -6.20
N GLY A 49 -12.69 -5.47 -6.22
CA GLY A 49 -13.74 -5.70 -5.25
C GLY A 49 -14.85 -4.66 -5.38
N PRO A 50 -15.94 -4.80 -4.61
CA PRO A 50 -16.95 -3.77 -4.51
C PRO A 50 -16.38 -2.49 -3.87
N ASP A 51 -16.86 -1.34 -4.32
CA ASP A 51 -16.67 -0.09 -3.57
C ASP A 51 -17.65 -0.06 -2.38
N PRO A 52 -17.23 0.48 -1.21
CA PRO A 52 -15.97 1.18 -0.95
C PRO A 52 -14.80 0.29 -0.48
N ASP A 53 -14.97 -1.03 -0.40
CA ASP A 53 -13.97 -1.94 0.17
C ASP A 53 -12.67 -1.99 -0.66
N ALA A 54 -12.79 -2.03 -2.00
CA ALA A 54 -11.63 -1.99 -2.90
C ALA A 54 -10.83 -0.68 -2.74
N ALA A 55 -11.50 0.46 -2.60
CA ALA A 55 -10.86 1.75 -2.33
C ALA A 55 -10.17 1.77 -0.95
N THR A 56 -10.80 1.19 0.06
CA THR A 56 -10.23 1.07 1.41
C THR A 56 -8.96 0.20 1.40
N MET A 57 -9.00 -0.96 0.73
CA MET A 57 -7.84 -1.85 0.58
C MET A 57 -6.69 -1.17 -0.20
N ARG A 58 -7.00 -0.46 -1.29
CA ARG A 58 -6.03 0.35 -2.02
C ARG A 58 -5.34 1.35 -1.09
N ASP A 59 -6.11 2.07 -0.29
CA ASP A 59 -5.62 3.11 0.61
C ASP A 59 -4.80 2.54 1.77
N ALA A 60 -5.18 1.37 2.30
CA ALA A 60 -4.43 0.64 3.31
C ALA A 60 -3.09 0.11 2.79
N LEU A 61 -3.03 -0.38 1.54
CA LEU A 61 -1.80 -0.86 0.90
C LEU A 61 -0.83 0.28 0.59
N ASN A 62 -1.35 1.44 0.18
CA ASN A 62 -0.52 2.61 -0.04
C ASN A 62 -0.04 3.17 1.31
N GLY A 63 -0.91 3.30 2.32
CA GLY A 63 -0.51 3.82 3.64
C GLY A 63 -0.05 5.30 3.59
N PRO A 64 0.47 5.87 4.69
CA PRO A 64 0.68 7.32 4.79
C PRO A 64 2.08 7.84 4.39
N SER A 65 3.13 7.01 4.26
CA SER A 65 4.47 7.53 3.91
C SER A 65 5.50 6.60 3.27
N GLU A 66 5.44 5.28 3.46
CA GLU A 66 6.34 4.33 2.78
C GLU A 66 5.50 3.36 1.95
N HIS A 67 5.56 3.52 0.62
CA HIS A 67 4.78 2.72 -0.31
C HIS A 67 5.69 1.63 -0.88
N ALA A 68 5.62 0.42 -0.33
CA ALA A 68 6.26 -0.75 -0.94
C ALA A 68 5.53 -1.19 -2.23
N VAL A 69 4.25 -0.82 -2.34
CA VAL A 69 3.36 -1.11 -3.47
C VAL A 69 2.68 0.16 -3.95
N ALA A 70 2.31 0.20 -5.22
CA ALA A 70 1.46 1.22 -5.83
C ALA A 70 0.11 0.58 -6.15
N ALA A 71 -0.78 0.54 -5.16
CA ALA A 71 -2.09 -0.07 -5.31
C ALA A 71 -3.04 0.85 -6.09
N ARG A 72 -3.78 0.25 -7.04
CA ARG A 72 -4.84 0.93 -7.83
C ARG A 72 -6.07 0.04 -7.92
N VAL A 73 -7.25 0.64 -7.86
CA VAL A 73 -8.50 -0.10 -8.07
C VAL A 73 -8.64 -0.46 -9.55
N SER A 74 -8.97 -1.72 -9.82
CA SER A 74 -9.30 -2.23 -11.15
C SER A 74 -10.81 -2.40 -11.28
N PRO A 75 -11.41 -2.06 -12.44
CA PRO A 75 -12.87 -2.08 -12.62
C PRO A 75 -13.48 -3.49 -12.64
N SER A 76 -12.67 -4.54 -12.84
CA SER A 76 -13.15 -5.93 -12.83
C SER A 76 -12.00 -6.91 -12.66
N GLU A 77 -12.33 -8.14 -12.26
CA GLU A 77 -11.38 -9.25 -12.23
C GLU A 77 -10.74 -9.50 -13.59
N LYS A 78 -11.53 -9.45 -14.67
CA LYS A 78 -11.04 -9.64 -16.05
C LYS A 78 -10.02 -8.57 -16.46
N ALA A 79 -10.27 -7.30 -16.11
CA ALA A 79 -9.33 -6.22 -16.40
C ALA A 79 -8.05 -6.34 -15.56
N ALA A 80 -8.15 -6.82 -14.32
CA ALA A 80 -6.99 -7.06 -13.48
C ALA A 80 -6.17 -8.27 -13.95
N GLU A 81 -6.83 -9.36 -14.37
CA GLU A 81 -6.16 -10.52 -14.96
C GLU A 81 -5.41 -10.13 -16.24
N ALA A 82 -6.05 -9.34 -17.13
CA ALA A 82 -5.39 -8.80 -18.31
C ALA A 82 -4.18 -7.94 -17.92
N SER A 83 -4.31 -7.05 -16.92
CA SER A 83 -3.19 -6.23 -16.44
C SER A 83 -2.03 -7.06 -15.86
N LEU A 84 -2.32 -8.19 -15.22
CA LEU A 84 -1.31 -9.11 -14.71
C LEU A 84 -0.59 -9.85 -15.86
N ARG A 85 -1.33 -10.31 -16.88
CA ARG A 85 -0.79 -10.97 -18.08
C ARG A 85 0.00 -10.00 -18.97
N ASP A 86 -0.44 -8.76 -19.07
CA ASP A 86 0.22 -7.70 -19.83
C ASP A 86 1.40 -7.08 -19.07
N ARG A 87 1.74 -7.60 -17.88
CA ARG A 87 2.85 -7.16 -17.03
C ARG A 87 2.71 -5.69 -16.58
N ALA A 88 1.49 -5.14 -16.63
CA ALA A 88 1.17 -3.80 -16.18
C ALA A 88 1.08 -3.72 -14.64
N VAL A 89 0.71 -4.83 -13.99
CA VAL A 89 0.79 -5.02 -12.55
C VAL A 89 1.53 -6.30 -12.21
N SER A 90 2.15 -6.34 -11.03
CA SER A 90 2.90 -7.51 -10.55
C SER A 90 2.04 -8.45 -9.71
N ALA A 91 0.93 -7.94 -9.18
CA ALA A 91 -0.06 -8.74 -8.45
C ALA A 91 -1.46 -8.12 -8.50
N VAL A 92 -2.46 -8.93 -8.18
CA VAL A 92 -3.86 -8.53 -8.01
C VAL A 92 -4.38 -8.99 -6.66
N VAL A 93 -4.92 -8.09 -5.85
CA VAL A 93 -5.71 -8.43 -4.67
C VAL A 93 -7.17 -8.50 -5.09
N VAL A 94 -7.79 -9.67 -4.98
CA VAL A 94 -9.22 -9.87 -5.20
C VAL A 94 -9.92 -9.98 -3.86
N MET A 95 -10.76 -9.00 -3.56
CA MET A 95 -11.55 -8.93 -2.34
C MET A 95 -12.74 -9.90 -2.47
N GLY A 96 -12.64 -11.05 -1.80
CA GLY A 96 -13.77 -11.95 -1.60
C GLY A 96 -14.67 -11.51 -0.44
N ASP A 97 -15.79 -12.23 -0.26
CA ASP A 97 -16.70 -12.02 0.85
C ASP A 97 -16.03 -12.36 2.19
N GLY A 98 -16.22 -11.50 3.20
CA GLY A 98 -15.71 -11.75 4.55
C GLY A 98 -14.18 -11.72 4.67
N ALA A 99 -13.54 -12.88 4.80
CA ALA A 99 -12.09 -13.02 4.99
C ALA A 99 -11.39 -13.81 3.86
N ASP A 100 -12.13 -14.18 2.81
CA ASP A 100 -11.66 -15.04 1.72
C ASP A 100 -11.04 -14.22 0.58
N HIS A 101 -10.07 -13.38 0.90
CA HIS A 101 -9.35 -12.61 -0.11
C HIS A 101 -8.36 -13.50 -0.87
N GLU A 102 -8.16 -13.22 -2.17
CA GLU A 102 -7.11 -13.86 -2.98
C GLU A 102 -6.04 -12.86 -3.37
N LEU A 103 -4.78 -13.28 -3.33
CA LEU A 103 -3.66 -12.57 -3.91
C LEU A 103 -3.18 -13.33 -5.14
N TRP A 104 -3.47 -12.81 -6.32
CA TRP A 104 -2.91 -13.33 -7.56
C TRP A 104 -1.51 -12.77 -7.77
N VAL A 105 -0.53 -13.65 -7.84
CA VAL A 105 0.86 -13.30 -8.15
C VAL A 105 1.28 -13.88 -9.50
N ALA A 106 2.37 -13.37 -10.05
CA ALA A 106 2.99 -13.86 -11.28
C ALA A 106 4.47 -14.20 -11.00
N SER A 107 4.76 -15.35 -10.39
CA SER A 107 6.15 -15.71 -10.04
C SER A 107 7.05 -15.88 -11.27
N GLY A 108 6.48 -16.20 -12.44
CA GLY A 108 7.17 -16.20 -13.73
C GLY A 108 7.76 -14.83 -14.12
N GLY A 109 7.19 -13.73 -13.61
CA GLY A 109 7.73 -12.37 -13.73
C GLY A 109 8.96 -12.11 -12.85
N GLY A 110 8.99 -12.75 -11.68
CA GLY A 110 10.07 -12.70 -10.69
C GLY A 110 9.61 -13.17 -9.31
N THR A 111 10.23 -14.22 -8.79
CA THR A 111 9.88 -14.83 -7.48
C THR A 111 10.08 -13.86 -6.31
N ALA A 112 11.21 -13.14 -6.29
CA ALA A 112 11.51 -12.16 -5.23
C ALA A 112 10.50 -11.00 -5.17
N GLU A 113 9.94 -10.61 -6.32
CA GLU A 113 8.90 -9.57 -6.39
C GLU A 113 7.55 -10.11 -5.90
N ALA A 114 7.18 -11.33 -6.30
CA ALA A 114 5.97 -12.00 -5.83
C ALA A 114 5.98 -12.21 -4.30
N GLU A 115 7.09 -12.73 -3.75
CA GLU A 115 7.28 -12.91 -2.30
C GLU A 115 7.19 -11.58 -1.55
N LYS A 116 7.73 -10.49 -2.13
CA LYS A 116 7.66 -9.17 -1.50
C LYS A 116 6.24 -8.63 -1.45
N VAL A 117 5.47 -8.80 -2.51
CA VAL A 117 4.06 -8.38 -2.53
C VAL A 117 3.23 -9.21 -1.55
N GLU A 118 3.45 -10.53 -1.51
CA GLU A 118 2.82 -11.42 -0.53
C GLU A 118 3.09 -10.98 0.90
N GLU A 119 4.34 -10.64 1.24
CA GLU A 119 4.72 -10.13 2.56
C GLU A 119 3.94 -8.84 2.91
N VAL A 120 3.88 -7.88 1.96
CA VAL A 120 3.23 -6.58 2.17
C VAL A 120 1.72 -6.75 2.34
N VAL A 121 1.05 -7.44 1.41
CA VAL A 121 -0.40 -7.64 1.43
C VAL A 121 -0.82 -8.43 2.67
N SER A 122 -0.10 -9.50 3.00
CA SER A 122 -0.38 -10.30 4.20
C SER A 122 -0.22 -9.49 5.48
N ARG A 123 0.81 -8.64 5.56
CA ARG A 123 1.02 -7.75 6.71
C ARG A 123 -0.11 -6.72 6.84
N THR A 124 -0.53 -6.09 5.75
CA THR A 124 -1.61 -5.09 5.76
C THR A 124 -2.93 -5.72 6.21
N LEU A 125 -3.28 -6.90 5.69
CA LEU A 125 -4.50 -7.61 6.10
C LEU A 125 -4.44 -8.08 7.55
N ALA A 126 -3.29 -8.56 8.02
CA ALA A 126 -3.12 -9.04 9.39
C ALA A 126 -3.39 -7.96 10.45
N VAL A 127 -3.17 -6.67 10.13
CA VAL A 127 -3.46 -5.54 11.03
C VAL A 127 -4.91 -5.50 11.49
N SER A 128 -5.84 -5.93 10.63
CA SER A 128 -7.29 -5.95 10.89
C SER A 128 -7.83 -7.38 11.05
N GLY A 129 -6.95 -8.34 11.35
CA GLY A 129 -7.29 -9.74 11.57
C GLY A 129 -7.75 -10.48 10.31
N GLN A 130 -7.36 -10.01 9.13
CA GLN A 130 -7.70 -10.63 7.84
C GLN A 130 -6.54 -11.50 7.33
N THR A 131 -6.88 -12.43 6.44
CA THR A 131 -5.93 -13.33 5.77
C THR A 131 -6.10 -13.23 4.25
N VAL A 132 -5.09 -13.69 3.52
CA VAL A 132 -5.16 -13.78 2.06
C VAL A 132 -4.68 -15.14 1.58
N ARG A 133 -5.36 -15.69 0.58
CA ARG A 133 -4.96 -16.90 -0.10
C ARG A 133 -4.15 -16.55 -1.33
N VAL A 134 -2.89 -16.95 -1.36
CA VAL A 134 -2.01 -16.68 -2.49
C VAL A 134 -2.27 -17.69 -3.60
N VAL A 135 -2.47 -17.18 -4.82
CA VAL A 135 -2.69 -17.97 -6.04
C VAL A 135 -1.71 -17.48 -7.09
N ASP A 136 -0.77 -18.32 -7.48
CA ASP A 136 0.13 -18.00 -8.58
C ASP A 136 -0.57 -18.24 -9.92
N ARG A 137 -0.97 -17.16 -10.59
CA ARG A 137 -1.71 -17.22 -11.87
C ARG A 137 -0.77 -17.38 -13.07
N ILE A 138 0.49 -17.02 -12.90
CA ILE A 138 1.53 -17.12 -13.93
C ILE A 138 2.76 -17.77 -13.26
N PRO A 139 2.67 -19.08 -12.97
CA PRO A 139 3.68 -19.75 -12.19
C PRO A 139 4.97 -19.92 -12.98
N VAL A 140 6.08 -19.88 -12.26
CA VAL A 140 7.37 -20.34 -12.77
C VAL A 140 7.29 -21.83 -13.15
N ALA A 141 8.10 -22.25 -14.12
CA ALA A 141 8.14 -23.64 -14.53
C ALA A 141 8.45 -24.58 -13.35
N GLU A 142 7.74 -25.70 -13.22
CA GLU A 142 7.89 -26.67 -12.11
C GLU A 142 9.32 -27.19 -11.95
N ARG A 143 10.07 -27.27 -13.04
CA ARG A 143 11.48 -27.73 -13.06
C ARG A 143 12.49 -26.62 -12.73
N ASP A 144 12.01 -25.41 -12.49
CA ASP A 144 12.77 -24.23 -12.12
C ASP A 144 12.08 -23.42 -11.01
N PRO A 145 11.89 -24.00 -9.81
CA PRO A 145 11.07 -23.38 -8.75
C PRO A 145 11.59 -22.02 -8.25
N HIS A 146 12.85 -21.69 -8.54
CA HIS A 146 13.46 -20.41 -8.19
C HIS A 146 13.50 -19.40 -9.36
N GLY A 147 13.01 -19.75 -10.56
CA GLY A 147 12.93 -18.85 -11.71
C GLY A 147 14.26 -18.35 -12.25
N VAL A 148 15.33 -19.11 -12.04
CA VAL A 148 16.71 -18.76 -12.40
C VAL A 148 17.09 -19.12 -13.84
N GLY A 149 16.30 -19.93 -14.53
CA GLY A 149 16.51 -20.38 -15.90
C GLY A 149 16.59 -19.24 -16.91
N PRO A 150 15.56 -18.35 -16.99
CA PRO A 150 15.60 -17.17 -17.85
C PRO A 150 16.81 -16.26 -17.58
N PHE A 151 17.17 -16.08 -16.30
CA PHE A 151 18.35 -15.33 -15.88
C PHE A 151 19.64 -15.95 -16.43
N ARG A 152 19.84 -17.24 -16.18
CA ARG A 152 21.04 -17.98 -16.62
C ARG A 152 21.18 -17.96 -18.14
N LEU A 153 20.09 -18.18 -18.87
CA LEU A 153 20.10 -18.20 -20.33
C LEU A 153 20.42 -16.81 -20.91
N GLY A 154 19.74 -15.77 -20.41
CA GLY A 154 19.99 -14.39 -20.83
C GLY A 154 21.42 -13.93 -20.55
N THR A 155 21.93 -14.18 -19.34
CA THR A 155 23.31 -13.84 -18.96
C THR A 155 24.33 -14.66 -19.77
N ALA A 156 24.07 -15.93 -20.04
CA ALA A 156 24.94 -16.75 -20.89
C ALA A 156 25.07 -16.19 -22.31
N TRP A 157 23.97 -15.75 -22.94
CA TRP A 157 24.02 -15.11 -24.24
C TRP A 157 24.78 -13.78 -24.22
N ALA A 158 24.60 -12.97 -23.16
CA ALA A 158 25.37 -11.74 -23.02
C ALA A 158 26.88 -12.02 -22.88
N ILE A 159 27.28 -13.03 -22.09
CA ILE A 159 28.67 -13.49 -21.99
C ILE A 159 29.20 -13.95 -23.35
N LEU A 160 28.41 -14.74 -24.09
CA LEU A 160 28.78 -15.25 -25.40
C LEU A 160 29.02 -14.11 -26.40
N GLY A 161 28.21 -13.05 -26.38
CA GLY A 161 28.43 -11.86 -27.20
C GLY A 161 29.81 -11.22 -26.96
N VAL A 162 30.17 -11.00 -25.69
CA VAL A 162 31.49 -10.48 -25.31
C VAL A 162 32.60 -11.44 -25.74
N ALA A 163 32.43 -12.74 -25.50
CA ALA A 163 33.43 -13.77 -25.81
C ALA A 163 33.70 -13.89 -27.31
N PHE A 164 32.67 -13.89 -28.16
CA PHE A 164 32.84 -13.93 -29.62
C PHE A 164 33.56 -12.67 -30.12
N ALA A 165 33.18 -11.49 -29.63
CA ALA A 165 33.85 -10.24 -29.99
C ALA A 165 35.34 -10.24 -29.56
N ALA A 166 35.64 -10.73 -28.36
CA ALA A 166 37.02 -10.87 -27.87
C ALA A 166 37.83 -11.84 -28.73
N LEU A 167 37.27 -13.01 -29.08
CA LEU A 167 37.90 -13.99 -29.96
C LEU A 167 38.23 -13.37 -31.33
N LEU A 168 37.29 -12.66 -31.93
CA LEU A 168 37.50 -11.97 -33.21
C LEU A 168 38.59 -10.89 -33.10
N GLY A 169 38.64 -10.15 -31.98
CA GLY A 169 39.70 -9.19 -31.69
C GLY A 169 41.08 -9.84 -31.48
N LEU A 170 41.13 -11.06 -30.95
CA LEU A 170 42.38 -11.83 -30.81
C LEU A 170 42.86 -12.38 -32.16
N VAL A 171 41.96 -12.95 -32.95
CA VAL A 171 42.28 -13.60 -34.24
C VAL A 171 42.67 -12.58 -35.30
N PHE A 172 41.95 -11.45 -35.38
CA PHE A 172 42.11 -10.45 -36.43
C PHE A 172 42.77 -9.15 -35.95
N GLY A 173 43.29 -9.12 -34.70
CA GLY A 173 43.88 -7.94 -34.07
C GLY A 173 42.85 -6.95 -33.51
N ALA A 174 43.27 -6.04 -32.62
CA ALA A 174 42.32 -5.13 -31.95
C ALA A 174 41.64 -4.13 -32.92
N ARG A 175 42.34 -3.67 -33.96
CA ARG A 175 41.83 -2.65 -34.90
C ARG A 175 41.31 -3.25 -36.19
N SER A 176 40.13 -2.80 -36.64
CA SER A 176 39.58 -3.11 -37.97
C SER A 176 40.28 -2.24 -39.02
N ALA A 177 41.38 -2.71 -39.59
CA ALA A 177 42.23 -1.91 -40.49
C ALA A 177 41.64 -1.66 -41.90
N SER A 178 40.49 -2.24 -42.25
CA SER A 178 39.84 -2.07 -43.55
C SER A 178 38.33 -2.34 -43.47
N ALA A 179 37.56 -1.80 -44.42
CA ALA A 179 36.12 -2.07 -44.55
C ALA A 179 35.83 -3.57 -44.77
N SER A 180 36.68 -4.27 -45.52
CA SER A 180 36.57 -5.72 -45.72
C SER A 180 36.71 -6.50 -44.42
N LEU A 181 37.57 -6.04 -43.50
CA LEU A 181 37.75 -6.69 -42.20
C LEU A 181 36.55 -6.46 -41.27
N VAL A 182 35.89 -5.30 -41.36
CA VAL A 182 34.63 -5.04 -40.64
C VAL A 182 33.55 -6.03 -41.10
N VAL A 183 33.38 -6.21 -42.42
CA VAL A 183 32.41 -7.18 -42.97
C VAL A 183 32.69 -8.59 -42.48
N VAL A 184 33.95 -9.04 -42.51
CA VAL A 184 34.33 -10.38 -42.04
C VAL A 184 34.04 -10.56 -40.54
N ARG A 185 34.32 -9.55 -39.70
CA ARG A 185 34.05 -9.62 -38.26
C ARG A 185 32.55 -9.70 -37.96
N PHE A 186 31.74 -8.87 -38.62
CA PHE A 186 30.30 -8.87 -38.42
C PHE A 186 29.62 -10.12 -39.01
N ALA A 187 30.11 -10.65 -40.13
CA ALA A 187 29.65 -11.93 -40.66
C ALA A 187 30.00 -13.10 -39.72
N GLY A 188 31.22 -13.10 -39.17
CA GLY A 188 31.65 -14.09 -38.16
C GLY A 188 30.83 -14.00 -36.87
N LEU A 189 30.56 -12.78 -36.39
CA LEU A 189 29.72 -12.54 -35.22
C LEU A 189 28.28 -12.99 -35.48
N ALA A 190 27.70 -12.66 -36.64
CA ALA A 190 26.34 -13.07 -37.01
C ALA A 190 26.21 -14.60 -37.09
N ALA A 191 27.19 -15.29 -37.70
CA ALA A 191 27.22 -16.74 -37.72
C ALA A 191 27.32 -17.34 -36.30
N GLY A 192 28.22 -16.81 -35.47
CA GLY A 192 28.37 -17.23 -34.07
C GLY A 192 27.09 -16.97 -33.24
N ALA A 193 26.42 -15.85 -33.49
CA ALA A 193 25.16 -15.49 -32.87
C ALA A 193 24.03 -16.47 -33.22
N VAL A 194 23.87 -16.83 -34.50
CA VAL A 194 22.88 -17.84 -34.92
C VAL A 194 23.14 -19.18 -34.23
N VAL A 195 24.39 -19.63 -34.18
CA VAL A 195 24.75 -20.88 -33.49
C VAL A 195 24.48 -20.79 -31.99
N ALA A 196 24.81 -19.68 -31.34
CA ALA A 196 24.55 -19.48 -29.92
C ALA A 196 23.06 -19.36 -29.58
N GLY A 197 22.26 -18.74 -30.45
CA GLY A 197 20.81 -18.68 -30.33
C GLY A 197 20.19 -20.07 -30.44
N LEU A 198 20.48 -20.80 -31.52
CA LEU A 198 20.01 -22.18 -31.73
C LEU A 198 20.49 -23.11 -30.61
N GLY A 199 21.76 -23.00 -30.21
CA GLY A 199 22.34 -23.78 -29.12
C GLY A 199 21.70 -23.49 -27.77
N GLY A 200 21.44 -22.21 -27.47
CA GLY A 200 20.74 -21.80 -26.25
C GLY A 200 19.30 -22.30 -26.20
N ALA A 201 18.56 -22.18 -27.30
CA ALA A 201 17.20 -22.71 -27.41
C ALA A 201 17.19 -24.24 -27.28
N PHE A 202 18.12 -24.94 -27.94
CA PHE A 202 18.26 -26.39 -27.83
C PHE A 202 18.63 -26.84 -26.41
N LEU A 203 19.57 -26.16 -25.76
CA LEU A 203 19.92 -26.43 -24.36
C LEU A 203 18.70 -26.21 -23.46
N SER A 204 17.95 -25.14 -23.68
CA SER A 204 16.75 -24.81 -22.92
C SER A 204 15.64 -25.86 -23.06
N GLU A 205 15.33 -26.26 -24.29
CA GLU A 205 14.22 -27.16 -24.61
C GLU A 205 14.57 -28.64 -24.41
N VAL A 206 15.76 -29.07 -24.82
CA VAL A 206 16.10 -30.51 -24.88
C VAL A 206 16.87 -30.96 -23.64
N VAL A 207 17.81 -30.14 -23.17
CA VAL A 207 18.75 -30.53 -22.09
C VAL A 207 18.25 -30.11 -20.72
N VAL A 208 17.77 -28.88 -20.60
CA VAL A 208 17.37 -28.28 -19.32
C VAL A 208 15.86 -28.45 -19.08
N ARG A 209 15.03 -28.37 -20.13
CA ARG A 209 13.55 -28.50 -20.09
C ARG A 209 12.89 -27.64 -19.02
N ARG A 210 13.35 -26.40 -18.86
CA ARG A 210 12.89 -25.45 -17.82
C ARG A 210 12.14 -24.23 -18.34
N ILE A 211 12.17 -23.98 -19.64
CA ILE A 211 11.57 -22.77 -20.23
C ILE A 211 10.61 -23.22 -21.31
N ASP A 212 9.33 -22.89 -21.14
CA ASP A 212 8.28 -23.18 -22.11
C ASP A 212 8.12 -21.99 -23.06
N ALA A 213 8.97 -21.91 -24.07
CA ALA A 213 8.97 -20.82 -25.04
C ALA A 213 9.09 -21.37 -26.47
N PRO A 214 8.49 -20.73 -27.48
CA PRO A 214 8.62 -21.18 -28.86
C PRO A 214 10.09 -21.23 -29.31
N PHE A 215 10.57 -22.40 -29.74
CA PHE A 215 11.99 -22.65 -30.05
C PHE A 215 12.62 -21.58 -30.95
N LEU A 216 11.95 -21.26 -32.07
CA LEU A 216 12.46 -20.30 -33.05
C LEU A 216 12.48 -18.86 -32.50
N ALA A 217 11.49 -18.48 -31.68
CA ALA A 217 11.46 -17.18 -31.05
C ALA A 217 12.60 -17.04 -30.03
N LEU A 218 12.80 -18.07 -29.20
CA LEU A 218 13.88 -18.12 -28.23
C LEU A 218 15.27 -18.11 -28.90
N ALA A 219 15.44 -18.88 -29.98
CA ALA A 219 16.68 -18.90 -30.75
C ALA A 219 16.97 -17.56 -31.43
N GLY A 220 15.96 -16.93 -32.02
CA GLY A 220 16.06 -15.61 -32.63
C GLY A 220 16.43 -14.52 -31.63
N LEU A 221 15.77 -14.52 -30.46
CA LEU A 221 16.10 -13.63 -29.34
C LEU A 221 17.55 -13.81 -28.90
N GLY A 222 17.97 -15.05 -28.64
CA GLY A 222 19.33 -15.35 -28.22
C GLY A 222 20.39 -14.92 -29.23
N ALA A 223 20.15 -15.16 -30.52
CA ALA A 223 21.03 -14.70 -31.58
C ALA A 223 21.13 -13.17 -31.60
N LEU A 224 20.01 -12.47 -31.47
CA LEU A 224 20.01 -11.01 -31.49
C LEU A 224 20.70 -10.40 -30.26
N VAL A 225 20.55 -11.01 -29.07
CA VAL A 225 21.29 -10.61 -27.86
C VAL A 225 22.79 -10.78 -28.07
N VAL A 226 23.24 -11.95 -28.54
CA VAL A 226 24.68 -12.21 -28.80
C VAL A 226 25.23 -11.23 -29.84
N LEU A 227 24.46 -10.96 -30.90
CA LEU A 227 24.83 -10.02 -31.96
C LEU A 227 24.93 -8.58 -31.44
N GLY A 228 23.94 -8.10 -30.68
CA GLY A 228 23.94 -6.74 -30.11
C GLY A 228 25.09 -6.51 -29.15
N VAL A 229 25.28 -7.42 -28.19
CA VAL A 229 26.38 -7.35 -27.21
C VAL A 229 27.74 -7.48 -27.87
N GLY A 230 27.89 -8.42 -28.81
CA GLY A 230 29.13 -8.60 -29.54
C GLY A 230 29.47 -7.40 -30.42
N SER A 231 28.47 -6.78 -31.06
CA SER A 231 28.67 -5.59 -31.91
C SER A 231 29.17 -4.41 -31.10
N MET A 232 28.59 -4.18 -29.91
CA MET A 232 29.04 -3.11 -29.01
C MET A 232 30.44 -3.38 -28.45
N THR A 233 30.74 -4.64 -28.13
CA THR A 233 32.06 -5.06 -27.66
C THR A 233 33.12 -4.89 -28.75
N LEU A 234 32.81 -5.23 -30.01
CA LEU A 234 33.70 -4.99 -31.15
C LEU A 234 33.98 -3.50 -31.34
N ALA A 235 32.97 -2.65 -31.20
CA ALA A 235 33.15 -1.19 -31.25
C ALA A 235 34.09 -0.71 -30.14
N LEU A 236 33.86 -1.13 -28.90
CA LEU A 236 34.74 -0.78 -27.77
C LEU A 236 36.19 -1.23 -28.00
N ILE A 237 36.39 -2.46 -28.48
CA ILE A 237 37.73 -2.96 -28.82
C ILE A 237 38.36 -2.16 -29.97
N ALA A 238 37.60 -1.78 -30.99
CA ALA A 238 38.11 -1.02 -32.13
C ALA A 238 38.64 0.37 -31.71
N TRP A 239 37.96 1.05 -30.79
CA TRP A 239 38.34 2.37 -30.29
C TRP A 239 39.40 2.33 -29.18
N PHE A 240 39.27 1.40 -28.22
CA PHE A 240 40.06 1.40 -26.97
C PHE A 240 40.99 0.18 -26.82
N GLY A 241 40.98 -0.76 -27.75
CA GLY A 241 41.78 -1.99 -27.66
C GLY A 241 41.42 -2.83 -26.44
N ARG A 242 42.43 -3.27 -25.67
CA ARG A 242 42.24 -4.12 -24.48
C ARG A 242 41.40 -3.44 -23.38
N LEU A 243 41.49 -2.12 -23.26
CA LEU A 243 40.67 -1.36 -22.31
C LEU A 243 39.18 -1.45 -22.69
N GLY A 244 38.87 -1.44 -23.99
CA GLY A 244 37.50 -1.60 -24.47
C GLY A 244 36.88 -2.94 -24.10
N LEU A 245 37.68 -4.02 -24.16
CA LEU A 245 37.25 -5.34 -23.68
C LEU A 245 36.99 -5.34 -22.16
N ALA A 246 37.88 -4.72 -21.37
CA ALA A 246 37.68 -4.60 -19.93
C ALA A 246 36.40 -3.81 -19.58
N LEU A 247 36.12 -2.72 -20.30
CA LEU A 247 34.89 -1.94 -20.13
C LEU A 247 33.63 -2.76 -20.48
N ALA A 248 33.68 -3.58 -21.53
CA ALA A 248 32.57 -4.46 -21.89
C ALA A 248 32.30 -5.52 -20.79
N ILE A 249 33.35 -6.09 -20.20
CA ILE A 249 33.24 -7.05 -19.09
C ILE A 249 32.67 -6.36 -17.84
N VAL A 250 33.13 -5.15 -17.52
CA VAL A 250 32.60 -4.38 -16.38
C VAL A 250 31.11 -4.08 -16.59
N GLY A 251 30.71 -3.62 -17.78
CA GLY A 251 29.30 -3.39 -18.10
C GLY A 251 28.45 -4.66 -17.98
N LEU A 252 28.99 -5.81 -18.38
CA LEU A 252 28.33 -7.10 -18.21
C LEU A 252 28.13 -7.46 -16.72
N VAL A 253 29.18 -7.32 -15.90
CA VAL A 253 29.12 -7.62 -14.45
C VAL A 253 28.13 -6.71 -13.74
N ILE A 254 28.15 -5.41 -14.06
CA ILE A 254 27.21 -4.43 -13.54
C ILE A 254 25.76 -4.76 -13.93
N GLY A 255 25.54 -5.38 -15.10
CA GLY A 255 24.22 -5.82 -15.55
C GLY A 255 23.68 -7.11 -14.89
N ILE A 256 24.46 -7.82 -14.08
CA ILE A 256 24.03 -9.08 -13.43
C ILE A 256 22.97 -8.86 -12.34
N PRO A 257 23.13 -7.93 -11.38
CA PRO A 257 22.05 -7.56 -10.46
C PRO A 257 20.76 -7.24 -11.22
N GLY A 258 20.91 -6.59 -12.37
CA GLY A 258 19.97 -6.49 -13.48
C GLY A 258 19.13 -7.77 -13.65
N ALA A 259 19.77 -8.74 -14.27
CA ALA A 259 19.17 -10.01 -14.67
C ALA A 259 18.56 -10.83 -13.52
N ILE A 260 19.03 -10.69 -12.27
CA ILE A 260 18.50 -11.43 -11.11
C ILE A 260 17.10 -10.91 -10.70
N GLY A 261 16.77 -9.65 -11.02
CA GLY A 261 15.52 -9.03 -10.56
C GLY A 261 15.58 -8.57 -9.09
N ALA A 262 16.78 -8.36 -8.55
CA ALA A 262 17.00 -7.92 -7.15
C ALA A 262 16.64 -6.43 -6.91
N TRP A 263 16.06 -5.74 -7.88
CA TRP A 263 15.91 -4.27 -7.86
C TRP A 263 14.75 -3.74 -7.01
N PRO A 264 13.63 -4.46 -6.81
CA PRO A 264 12.61 -4.03 -5.83
C PRO A 264 13.12 -4.03 -4.39
N LEU A 265 14.35 -4.51 -4.15
CA LEU A 265 14.89 -4.75 -2.81
C LEU A 265 16.10 -3.87 -2.45
N THR A 266 16.60 -3.03 -3.38
CA THR A 266 17.83 -2.25 -3.16
C THR A 266 17.61 -0.72 -3.26
N PRO A 267 17.88 0.08 -2.20
CA PRO A 267 17.71 1.53 -2.22
C PRO A 267 18.71 2.20 -3.17
N MET A 268 18.26 2.56 -4.38
CA MET A 268 19.04 3.33 -5.35
C MET A 268 18.14 4.34 -6.07
N PRO A 269 18.62 5.56 -6.41
CA PRO A 269 17.87 6.51 -7.24
C PRO A 269 17.37 5.85 -8.54
N VAL A 270 16.14 6.15 -8.97
CA VAL A 270 15.39 5.52 -10.08
C VAL A 270 16.21 5.31 -11.38
N VAL A 271 17.19 6.18 -11.61
CA VAL A 271 18.09 6.13 -12.77
C VAL A 271 18.89 4.82 -12.81
N TRP A 272 19.36 4.30 -11.67
CA TRP A 272 20.23 3.13 -11.63
C TRP A 272 19.48 1.81 -11.89
N PRO A 273 18.36 1.48 -11.21
CA PRO A 273 17.61 0.26 -11.50
C PRO A 273 17.19 0.17 -12.96
N THR A 274 16.74 1.27 -13.57
CA THR A 274 16.34 1.32 -14.97
C THR A 274 17.53 1.12 -15.91
N LEU A 275 18.67 1.75 -15.64
CA LEU A 275 19.88 1.58 -16.45
C LEU A 275 20.43 0.16 -16.35
N LEU A 276 20.44 -0.43 -15.15
CA LEU A 276 20.88 -1.81 -14.91
C LEU A 276 19.93 -2.84 -15.53
N ALA A 277 18.63 -2.52 -15.60
CA ALA A 277 17.61 -3.31 -16.28
C ALA A 277 17.88 -3.54 -17.74
N TRP A 278 18.24 -2.45 -18.39
CA TRP A 278 18.40 -2.41 -19.82
C TRP A 278 19.84 -2.72 -20.25
N LEU A 279 20.73 -2.99 -19.30
CA LEU A 279 21.98 -3.69 -19.61
C LEU A 279 21.67 -5.09 -20.14
N PRO A 280 22.54 -5.65 -20.99
CA PRO A 280 22.20 -6.82 -21.78
C PRO A 280 21.73 -8.05 -21.01
N PRO A 281 22.33 -8.40 -19.85
CA PRO A 281 21.83 -9.52 -19.06
C PRO A 281 20.39 -9.31 -18.56
N GLY A 282 20.07 -8.10 -18.08
CA GLY A 282 18.74 -7.73 -17.58
C GLY A 282 17.67 -7.80 -18.66
N ALA A 283 17.93 -7.13 -19.79
CA ALA A 283 17.03 -7.09 -20.92
C ALA A 283 16.81 -8.48 -21.54
N ALA A 284 17.88 -9.28 -21.68
CA ALA A 284 17.77 -10.65 -22.17
C ALA A 284 16.90 -11.50 -21.24
N THR A 285 17.11 -11.42 -19.92
CA THR A 285 16.30 -12.16 -18.94
C THR A 285 14.83 -11.78 -19.01
N TRP A 286 14.56 -10.47 -19.08
CA TRP A 286 13.20 -9.96 -19.14
C TRP A 286 12.46 -10.40 -20.42
N ALA A 287 13.16 -10.49 -21.56
CA ALA A 287 12.59 -10.97 -22.82
C ALA A 287 12.37 -12.49 -22.81
N VAL A 288 13.28 -13.25 -22.20
CA VAL A 288 13.09 -14.70 -22.03
C VAL A 288 11.88 -14.98 -21.15
N ARG A 289 11.68 -14.23 -20.06
CA ARG A 289 10.45 -14.32 -19.23
C ARG A 289 9.20 -13.98 -20.04
N GLY A 290 9.25 -12.92 -20.87
CA GLY A 290 8.16 -12.54 -21.75
C GLY A 290 7.73 -13.67 -22.69
N LEU A 291 8.69 -14.32 -23.37
CA LEU A 291 8.40 -15.46 -24.24
C LEU A 291 7.95 -16.72 -23.50
N ALA A 292 8.42 -16.92 -22.26
CA ALA A 292 8.20 -18.15 -21.51
C ALA A 292 6.90 -18.17 -20.70
N TYR A 293 6.47 -17.00 -20.22
CA TYR A 293 5.39 -16.91 -19.22
C TYR A 293 4.29 -15.91 -19.60
N PHE A 294 4.55 -14.98 -20.53
CA PHE A 294 3.65 -13.87 -20.86
C PHE A 294 3.34 -13.79 -22.34
N ASP A 295 3.32 -14.92 -23.06
CA ASP A 295 2.93 -15.00 -24.49
C ASP A 295 3.69 -14.01 -25.42
N GLY A 296 4.90 -13.61 -25.04
CA GLY A 296 5.74 -12.68 -25.80
C GLY A 296 5.49 -11.20 -25.52
N VAL A 297 4.69 -10.85 -24.51
CA VAL A 297 4.42 -9.44 -24.13
C VAL A 297 5.70 -8.66 -23.88
N ASP A 298 5.76 -7.50 -24.52
CA ASP A 298 6.83 -6.49 -24.54
C ASP A 298 8.21 -6.95 -25.07
N VAL A 299 8.35 -8.18 -25.58
CA VAL A 299 9.61 -8.71 -26.13
C VAL A 299 10.16 -7.82 -27.24
N GLU A 300 9.28 -7.18 -28.03
CA GLU A 300 9.63 -6.27 -29.11
C GLU A 300 10.54 -5.12 -28.67
N ARG A 301 10.42 -4.63 -27.44
CA ARG A 301 11.27 -3.54 -26.92
C ARG A 301 12.72 -3.97 -26.83
N VAL A 302 12.96 -5.19 -26.35
CA VAL A 302 14.31 -5.77 -26.25
C VAL A 302 14.86 -6.07 -27.64
N LEU A 303 14.02 -6.53 -28.57
CA LEU A 303 14.44 -6.75 -29.95
C LEU A 303 14.89 -5.42 -30.61
N LEU A 304 14.09 -4.36 -30.49
CA LEU A 304 14.43 -3.03 -31.01
C LEU A 304 15.72 -2.49 -30.40
N MET A 305 15.88 -2.65 -29.08
CA MET A 305 17.09 -2.24 -28.39
C MET A 305 18.33 -2.99 -28.91
N MET A 306 18.27 -4.31 -29.03
CA MET A 306 19.40 -5.13 -29.50
C MET A 306 19.71 -4.88 -30.99
N MET A 307 18.70 -4.60 -31.81
CA MET A 307 18.90 -4.12 -33.18
C MET A 307 19.63 -2.77 -33.20
N LEU A 308 19.23 -1.83 -32.36
CA LEU A 308 19.88 -0.52 -32.26
C LEU A 308 21.33 -0.64 -31.77
N TRP A 309 21.60 -1.49 -30.77
CA TRP A 309 22.96 -1.80 -30.32
C TRP A 309 23.81 -2.40 -31.44
N THR A 310 23.23 -3.29 -32.24
CA THR A 310 23.90 -3.87 -33.40
C THR A 310 24.27 -2.78 -34.42
N MET A 311 23.31 -1.90 -34.75
CA MET A 311 23.50 -0.79 -35.69
C MET A 311 24.56 0.21 -35.21
N ILE A 312 24.52 0.59 -33.93
CA ILE A 312 25.51 1.49 -33.32
C ILE A 312 26.88 0.83 -33.32
N GLY A 313 26.97 -0.43 -32.89
CA GLY A 313 28.23 -1.17 -32.86
C GLY A 313 28.86 -1.31 -34.24
N LEU A 314 28.05 -1.60 -35.27
CA LEU A 314 28.48 -1.66 -36.67
C LEU A 314 28.97 -0.30 -37.17
N THR A 315 28.20 0.75 -36.93
CA THR A 315 28.54 2.11 -37.36
C THR A 315 29.83 2.59 -36.68
N ALA A 316 29.92 2.46 -35.36
CA ALA A 316 31.09 2.87 -34.59
C ALA A 316 32.35 2.09 -34.97
N THR A 317 32.23 0.79 -35.24
CA THR A 317 33.36 -0.03 -35.72
C THR A 317 33.78 0.37 -37.13
N SER A 318 32.81 0.68 -38.00
CA SER A 318 33.08 1.13 -39.38
C SER A 318 33.77 2.50 -39.40
N VAL A 319 33.34 3.44 -38.57
CA VAL A 319 33.98 4.76 -38.40
C VAL A 319 35.41 4.59 -37.85
N ALA A 320 35.61 3.73 -36.85
CA ALA A 320 36.96 3.44 -36.36
C ALA A 320 37.88 2.87 -37.45
N ALA A 321 37.32 2.11 -38.41
CA ALA A 321 38.05 1.53 -39.53
C ALA A 321 38.40 2.55 -40.62
N THR A 322 37.56 3.57 -40.86
CA THR A 322 37.79 4.61 -41.86
C THR A 322 38.57 5.82 -41.34
N ALA A 323 38.62 6.03 -40.02
CA ALA A 323 39.39 7.10 -39.39
C ALA A 323 40.93 6.91 -39.48
N VAL A 324 41.41 5.90 -40.21
CA VAL A 324 42.83 5.64 -40.47
C VAL A 324 43.29 6.44 -41.69
N GLU A 325 43.36 7.76 -41.53
CA GLU A 325 44.45 8.56 -42.09
C GLU A 325 45.00 9.45 -40.95
N PRO A 326 46.13 9.13 -40.31
CA PRO A 326 46.35 9.50 -38.89
C PRO A 326 46.61 10.98 -38.54
N ARG A 327 46.49 11.97 -39.43
CA ARG A 327 46.95 13.36 -39.10
C ARG A 327 46.15 14.55 -39.65
N ARG A 328 45.07 14.40 -40.41
CA ARG A 328 44.31 15.57 -40.95
C ARG A 328 42.94 15.82 -40.29
N ALA A 329 42.11 14.81 -40.04
CA ALA A 329 40.76 15.05 -39.52
C ALA A 329 40.70 15.53 -38.06
N LEU A 330 41.72 15.23 -37.24
CA LEU A 330 41.84 15.79 -35.89
C LEU A 330 42.14 17.30 -35.88
N ARG A 331 42.49 17.91 -37.02
CA ARG A 331 42.77 19.35 -37.14
C ARG A 331 41.52 20.21 -37.30
N ASP A 332 40.37 19.59 -37.59
CA ASP A 332 39.10 20.30 -37.84
C ASP A 332 38.06 20.12 -36.70
N LEU A 333 38.35 19.28 -35.70
CA LEU A 333 37.52 19.16 -34.49
C LEU A 333 37.76 20.34 -33.53
N HIS A 334 36.68 20.85 -32.92
CA HIS A 334 36.71 21.97 -31.97
C HIS A 334 37.71 21.70 -30.81
N PRO A 335 38.50 22.71 -30.36
CA PRO A 335 39.63 22.50 -29.43
C PRO A 335 39.27 21.80 -28.12
N SER A 336 38.05 21.96 -27.62
CA SER A 336 37.55 21.34 -26.38
C SER A 336 37.47 19.81 -26.45
N LEU A 337 37.19 19.23 -27.62
CA LEU A 337 37.11 17.77 -27.82
C LEU A 337 38.49 17.11 -27.88
N ARG A 338 39.55 17.88 -28.21
CA ARG A 338 40.93 17.40 -28.23
C ARG A 338 41.56 17.29 -26.84
N ALA A 339 41.15 18.16 -25.92
CA ALA A 339 41.72 18.18 -24.57
C ALA A 339 41.25 16.96 -23.76
N HIS A 340 40.00 16.51 -23.95
CA HIS A 340 39.39 15.42 -23.16
C HIS A 340 38.69 14.37 -24.05
N PRO A 341 39.43 13.63 -24.90
CA PRO A 341 38.85 12.62 -25.81
C PRO A 341 38.12 11.49 -25.06
N VAL A 342 38.57 11.22 -23.83
CA VAL A 342 37.92 10.31 -22.88
C VAL A 342 36.56 10.87 -22.44
N GLY A 343 36.48 12.16 -22.11
CA GLY A 343 35.22 12.82 -21.70
C GLY A 343 34.20 12.96 -22.83
N ALA A 344 34.64 13.18 -24.07
CA ALA A 344 33.76 13.25 -25.24
C ALA A 344 33.17 11.89 -25.63
N THR A 345 33.97 10.83 -25.53
CA THR A 345 33.51 9.47 -25.86
C THR A 345 32.64 8.90 -24.73
N ILE A 346 33.01 9.14 -23.46
CA ILE A 346 32.14 8.88 -22.31
C ILE A 346 30.84 9.68 -22.47
N GLY A 347 30.91 10.96 -22.84
CA GLY A 347 29.75 11.80 -23.11
C GLY A 347 28.85 11.25 -24.22
N ALA A 348 29.39 10.73 -25.32
CA ALA A 348 28.63 10.10 -26.40
C ALA A 348 28.05 8.74 -26.00
N PHE A 349 28.77 7.91 -25.23
CA PHE A 349 28.24 6.66 -24.66
C PHE A 349 27.14 6.92 -23.63
N VAL A 350 27.29 7.95 -22.81
CA VAL A 350 26.28 8.41 -21.85
C VAL A 350 25.08 9.00 -22.59
N LEU A 351 25.27 9.85 -23.62
CA LEU A 351 24.18 10.38 -24.44
C LEU A 351 23.44 9.28 -25.21
N THR A 352 24.17 8.30 -25.76
CA THR A 352 23.58 7.19 -26.53
C THR A 352 22.90 6.19 -25.61
N GLY A 353 23.49 5.90 -24.44
CA GLY A 353 22.81 5.18 -23.36
C GLY A 353 21.53 5.89 -22.92
N ILE A 354 21.57 7.22 -22.75
CA ILE A 354 20.40 8.04 -22.40
C ILE A 354 19.35 8.06 -23.53
N LEU A 355 19.74 8.15 -24.81
CA LEU A 355 18.85 8.19 -25.98
C LEU A 355 18.25 6.81 -26.35
N VAL A 356 18.93 5.71 -26.01
CA VAL A 356 18.43 4.33 -26.20
C VAL A 356 17.54 3.90 -25.03
N VAL A 357 17.84 4.38 -23.81
CA VAL A 357 17.07 4.08 -22.58
C VAL A 357 15.79 4.92 -22.49
N THR A 358 15.71 6.09 -23.13
CA THR A 358 14.54 7.00 -23.05
C THR A 358 13.23 6.46 -23.64
N PRO A 359 13.17 5.79 -24.81
CA PRO A 359 11.92 5.26 -25.34
C PRO A 359 11.51 3.92 -24.71
N ALA A 360 12.38 3.30 -23.90
CA ALA A 360 12.15 2.03 -23.21
C ALA A 360 12.02 2.20 -21.70
N LEU A 361 11.68 3.40 -21.21
CA LEU A 361 11.29 3.59 -19.81
C LEU A 361 10.11 2.65 -19.53
N PRO A 362 10.29 1.60 -18.71
CA PRO A 362 9.15 0.91 -18.16
C PRO A 362 8.46 1.91 -17.24
N ALA A 363 7.21 1.65 -16.85
CA ALA A 363 6.49 2.43 -15.86
C ALA A 363 7.13 2.30 -14.45
N PHE A 364 8.40 2.68 -14.32
CA PHE A 364 9.21 2.66 -13.10
C PHE A 364 9.35 4.09 -12.56
N THR A 365 8.29 4.87 -12.71
CA THR A 365 8.10 6.10 -11.95
C THR A 365 7.67 5.70 -10.55
N ALA A 366 8.28 6.27 -9.51
CA ALA A 366 7.53 6.48 -8.27
C ALA A 366 6.23 7.16 -8.70
N THR A 367 5.10 6.49 -8.54
CA THR A 367 3.85 7.18 -8.82
C THR A 367 3.76 8.20 -7.70
N ASP A 368 3.61 9.48 -8.04
CA ASP A 368 3.22 10.48 -7.03
C ASP A 368 1.75 10.16 -6.71
N LEU A 369 1.54 9.11 -5.91
CA LEU A 369 0.23 8.74 -5.43
C LEU A 369 -0.13 9.81 -4.42
N ASP A 370 -1.19 10.57 -4.71
CA ASP A 370 -1.78 11.44 -3.70
C ASP A 370 -1.96 10.62 -2.42
N PRO A 371 -1.50 11.07 -1.25
CA PRO A 371 -1.62 10.29 -0.03
C PRO A 371 -3.08 9.85 0.16
N PRO A 372 -3.33 8.60 0.62
CA PRO A 372 -4.69 8.10 0.80
C PRO A 372 -5.48 8.97 1.78
N VAL A 373 -4.76 9.53 2.75
CA VAL A 373 -5.29 10.41 3.78
C VAL A 373 -4.31 11.57 4.00
N THR A 374 -4.85 12.78 4.05
CA THR A 374 -4.11 13.99 4.44
C THR A 374 -4.63 14.52 5.77
N VAL A 375 -3.75 15.22 6.48
CA VAL A 375 -4.13 16.07 7.62
C VAL A 375 -3.55 17.44 7.35
N THR A 376 -4.43 18.39 7.01
CA THR A 376 -4.03 19.79 6.88
C THR A 376 -3.89 20.37 8.28
N CYS A 377 -2.65 20.37 8.76
CA CYS A 377 -2.34 20.86 10.09
C CYS A 377 -2.56 22.36 10.18
N GLN A 378 -3.41 22.79 11.10
CA GLN A 378 -3.55 24.19 11.44
C GLN A 378 -2.82 24.47 12.74
N THR A 379 -1.90 25.42 12.68
CA THR A 379 -1.18 25.88 13.87
C THR A 379 -2.16 26.59 14.78
N THR A 380 -2.46 25.99 15.92
CA THR A 380 -3.40 26.56 16.88
C THR A 380 -2.74 26.72 18.24
N ARG A 381 -3.16 27.74 19.00
CA ARG A 381 -2.84 27.80 20.42
C ARG A 381 -3.65 26.70 21.11
N THR A 382 -2.96 25.69 21.60
CA THR A 382 -3.59 24.55 22.26
C THR A 382 -4.35 25.00 23.51
N PRO A 383 -5.67 24.70 23.59
CA PRO A 383 -6.43 24.90 24.81
C PRO A 383 -5.80 24.11 25.96
N THR A 384 -5.65 24.75 27.11
CA THR A 384 -5.06 24.13 28.32
C THR A 384 -6.12 23.70 29.33
N ASN A 385 -7.36 24.12 29.14
CA ASN A 385 -8.49 23.86 30.01
C ASN A 385 -9.82 23.90 29.23
N VAL A 386 -10.90 23.45 29.88
CA VAL A 386 -12.25 23.37 29.28
C VAL A 386 -12.77 24.71 28.79
N LYS A 387 -12.49 25.80 29.52
CA LYS A 387 -12.97 27.15 29.14
C LYS A 387 -12.33 27.60 27.83
N GLU A 388 -11.00 27.49 27.73
CA GLU A 388 -10.27 27.82 26.50
C GLU A 388 -10.70 26.92 25.33
N LEU A 389 -11.04 25.65 25.60
CA LEU A 389 -11.54 24.72 24.57
C LEU A 389 -12.89 25.17 24.02
N ASN A 390 -13.86 25.51 24.89
CA ASN A 390 -15.16 26.01 24.46
C ASN A 390 -15.04 27.36 23.73
N GLU A 391 -14.27 28.30 24.27
CA GLU A 391 -14.01 29.59 23.60
C GLU A 391 -13.44 29.36 22.19
N ARG A 392 -12.56 28.38 22.02
CA ARG A 392 -12.03 28.00 20.71
C ARG A 392 -13.12 27.42 19.81
N ILE A 393 -13.90 26.46 20.30
CA ILE A 393 -14.98 25.81 19.52
C ILE A 393 -16.01 26.84 19.06
N GLU A 394 -16.33 27.85 19.87
CA GLU A 394 -17.25 28.92 19.51
C GLU A 394 -16.66 29.87 18.46
N THR A 395 -15.38 30.24 18.61
CA THR A 395 -14.75 31.30 17.81
C THR A 395 -14.13 30.82 16.50
N VAL A 396 -13.81 29.53 16.38
CA VAL A 396 -12.97 29.02 15.27
C VAL A 396 -13.78 28.25 14.25
N SER A 397 -13.82 28.81 13.05
CA SER A 397 -14.31 28.20 11.81
C SER A 397 -13.19 27.58 10.97
N ASP A 398 -11.97 27.52 11.50
CA ASP A 398 -10.78 27.47 10.67
C ASP A 398 -10.44 26.08 10.14
N VAL A 399 -10.86 24.98 10.79
CA VAL A 399 -10.51 23.63 10.32
C VAL A 399 -11.21 23.34 9.00
N ASP A 400 -10.45 23.38 7.91
CA ASP A 400 -10.98 23.25 6.56
C ASP A 400 -11.69 21.88 6.39
N GLY A 401 -12.98 21.92 6.08
CA GLY A 401 -13.84 20.73 6.00
C GLY A 401 -14.50 20.27 7.31
N PHE A 402 -14.32 20.97 8.42
CA PHE A 402 -15.05 20.73 9.67
C PHE A 402 -15.62 22.02 10.24
N VAL A 403 -16.95 22.16 10.21
CA VAL A 403 -17.61 23.39 10.68
C VAL A 403 -18.45 23.13 11.94
N GLY A 404 -19.04 21.96 12.05
CA GLY A 404 -19.80 21.49 13.21
C GLY A 404 -19.99 19.98 13.12
N GLY A 405 -20.28 19.32 14.23
CA GLY A 405 -20.52 17.89 14.27
C GLY A 405 -21.02 17.43 15.62
N ASP A 406 -21.67 16.26 15.64
CA ASP A 406 -22.20 15.63 16.85
C ASP A 406 -21.31 14.47 17.35
N VAL A 407 -21.75 13.84 18.44
CA VAL A 407 -21.04 12.78 19.18
C VAL A 407 -19.76 13.30 19.84
N GLY A 408 -18.66 13.39 19.07
CA GLY A 408 -17.35 13.82 19.56
C GLY A 408 -16.68 12.85 20.52
N ALA A 409 -16.74 11.53 20.29
CA ALA A 409 -16.02 10.55 21.11
C ALA A 409 -14.50 10.69 20.93
N SER A 410 -13.71 10.51 22.00
CA SER A 410 -12.26 10.78 21.95
C SER A 410 -11.38 9.66 22.50
N THR A 411 -10.17 9.55 21.98
CA THR A 411 -9.09 8.73 22.55
C THR A 411 -7.74 9.43 22.37
N PHE A 412 -6.69 8.95 23.04
CA PHE A 412 -5.32 9.41 22.85
C PHE A 412 -4.46 8.28 22.30
N LEU A 413 -3.58 8.66 21.38
CA LEU A 413 -2.59 7.80 20.75
C LEU A 413 -1.35 7.65 21.64
N ALA A 414 -0.56 6.61 21.42
CA ALA A 414 0.67 6.33 22.17
C ALA A 414 1.70 7.47 22.04
N ASP A 415 1.70 8.18 20.90
CA ASP A 415 2.57 9.32 20.65
C ASP A 415 2.08 10.64 21.28
N GLY A 416 0.98 10.59 22.05
CA GLY A 416 0.44 11.71 22.81
C GLY A 416 -0.49 12.63 22.04
N ARG A 417 -0.78 12.33 20.77
CA ARG A 417 -1.80 13.03 19.98
C ARG A 417 -3.21 12.60 20.43
N GLY A 418 -4.14 13.54 20.41
CA GLY A 418 -5.56 13.29 20.64
C GLY A 418 -6.28 13.02 19.33
N LEU A 419 -7.29 12.16 19.39
CA LEU A 419 -8.15 11.82 18.26
C LEU A 419 -9.61 11.96 18.70
N PHE A 420 -10.40 12.67 17.91
CA PHE A 420 -11.85 12.75 18.07
C PHE A 420 -12.53 12.18 16.84
N VAL A 421 -13.60 11.42 17.06
CA VAL A 421 -14.51 10.96 16.01
C VAL A 421 -15.87 11.59 16.23
N PHE A 422 -16.44 12.09 15.14
CA PHE A 422 -17.73 12.76 15.11
C PHE A 422 -18.69 11.96 14.23
N GLY A 423 -19.98 12.04 14.54
CA GLY A 423 -21.03 11.58 13.65
C GLY A 423 -21.26 12.57 12.53
N ASP A 424 -22.53 12.86 12.29
CA ASP A 424 -22.97 13.81 11.29
C ASP A 424 -22.16 15.11 11.42
N THR A 425 -21.41 15.45 10.37
CA THR A 425 -20.44 16.55 10.35
C THR A 425 -20.79 17.51 9.23
N ILE A 426 -20.99 18.78 9.60
CA ILE A 426 -21.28 19.88 8.69
C ILE A 426 -19.97 20.39 8.08
N ARG A 427 -20.01 20.57 6.75
CA ARG A 427 -18.94 21.10 5.93
C ARG A 427 -19.40 22.38 5.25
N ARG A 428 -18.45 23.24 4.87
CA ARG A 428 -18.76 24.45 4.12
C ARG A 428 -19.42 24.11 2.77
N THR A 429 -20.26 25.01 2.28
CA THR A 429 -20.97 24.85 0.99
C THR A 429 -20.05 24.83 -0.23
N ASP A 430 -18.86 25.42 -0.12
CA ASP A 430 -17.82 25.42 -1.14
C ASP A 430 -16.85 24.23 -1.03
N TYR A 431 -17.07 23.33 -0.07
CA TYR A 431 -16.25 22.13 0.08
C TYR A 431 -16.58 21.12 -1.03
N SER A 432 -15.56 20.54 -1.65
CA SER A 432 -15.67 19.81 -2.92
C SER A 432 -16.44 18.48 -2.88
N SER A 433 -16.88 18.04 -1.69
CA SER A 433 -17.65 16.81 -1.49
C SER A 433 -19.14 17.15 -1.23
N ARG A 434 -19.74 16.54 -0.20
CA ARG A 434 -21.04 16.90 0.36
C ARG A 434 -20.89 17.95 1.45
N THR A 435 -21.94 18.74 1.67
CA THR A 435 -22.05 19.73 2.76
C THR A 435 -22.30 19.09 4.13
N MET A 436 -22.60 17.80 4.14
CA MET A 436 -22.74 16.99 5.36
C MET A 436 -22.29 15.56 5.07
N VAL A 437 -21.49 15.00 5.99
CA VAL A 437 -21.05 13.60 5.95
C VAL A 437 -21.42 12.91 7.25
N ARG A 438 -21.60 11.59 7.21
CA ARG A 438 -22.07 10.80 8.37
C ARG A 438 -21.05 10.65 9.47
N ASN A 439 -19.78 10.87 9.17
CA ASN A 439 -18.71 10.79 10.15
C ASN A 439 -17.49 11.58 9.71
N SER A 440 -16.72 12.01 10.70
CA SER A 440 -15.42 12.64 10.49
C SER A 440 -14.48 12.35 11.65
N MET A 441 -13.21 12.66 11.46
CA MET A 441 -12.19 12.46 12.47
C MET A 441 -11.25 13.65 12.51
N LEU A 442 -11.02 14.19 13.71
CA LEU A 442 -10.02 15.21 13.96
C LEU A 442 -8.84 14.59 14.71
N ILE A 443 -7.63 14.97 14.30
CA ILE A 443 -6.42 14.68 15.04
C ILE A 443 -5.81 15.99 15.52
N PHE A 444 -5.29 16.00 16.75
CA PHE A 444 -4.62 17.17 17.29
C PHE A 444 -3.48 16.80 18.24
N ASP A 445 -2.56 17.74 18.37
CA ASP A 445 -1.46 17.72 19.31
C ASP A 445 -1.30 19.10 19.97
N LYS A 446 -0.16 19.36 20.60
CA LYS A 446 0.10 20.64 21.28
C LYS A 446 0.28 21.84 20.34
N THR A 447 0.35 21.62 19.04
CA THR A 447 0.65 22.64 18.03
C THR A 447 -0.28 22.55 16.83
N CYS A 448 -0.92 21.41 16.63
CA CYS A 448 -1.64 21.06 15.42
C CYS A 448 -3.07 20.65 15.77
N ALA A 449 -4.05 21.12 15.00
CA ALA A 449 -5.35 20.46 14.89
C ALA A 449 -5.70 20.36 13.41
N GLY A 450 -6.21 19.21 12.97
CA GLY A 450 -6.53 19.00 11.56
C GLY A 450 -7.56 17.89 11.35
N LEU A 451 -8.33 18.04 10.28
CA LEU A 451 -9.24 17.01 9.79
C LEU A 451 -8.45 15.89 9.11
N VAL A 452 -8.79 14.64 9.45
CA VAL A 452 -8.34 13.45 8.74
C VAL A 452 -9.18 13.35 7.47
N GLN A 453 -8.57 13.72 6.34
CA GLN A 453 -9.25 13.88 5.06
C GLN A 453 -8.83 12.77 4.11
N ARG A 454 -9.77 11.94 3.66
CA ARG A 454 -9.54 10.95 2.60
C ARG A 454 -9.30 11.65 1.26
N ARG A 455 -8.69 10.95 0.30
CA ARG A 455 -8.43 11.47 -1.05
C ARG A 455 -9.71 11.93 -1.79
N ASP A 456 -10.79 11.18 -1.65
CA ASP A 456 -12.13 11.54 -2.18
C ASP A 456 -12.81 12.67 -1.39
N ARG A 457 -12.20 13.05 -0.26
CA ARG A 457 -12.67 14.04 0.70
C ARG A 457 -14.03 13.69 1.27
N ASP A 458 -14.48 12.43 1.26
CA ASP A 458 -15.78 12.03 1.83
C ASP A 458 -15.67 11.71 3.34
N ALA A 459 -16.65 11.01 3.91
CA ALA A 459 -16.63 10.48 5.27
C ALA A 459 -15.41 9.59 5.52
N VAL A 460 -14.86 9.60 6.74
CA VAL A 460 -13.65 8.84 7.10
C VAL A 460 -13.91 7.32 7.17
N ILE A 461 -15.14 6.94 7.53
CA ILE A 461 -15.73 5.62 7.33
C ILE A 461 -16.71 5.78 6.15
N PRO A 462 -16.40 5.23 4.96
CA PRO A 462 -17.23 5.40 3.78
C PRO A 462 -18.61 4.75 3.95
N ASP A 463 -19.63 5.37 3.36
CA ASP A 463 -20.97 4.79 3.28
C ASP A 463 -20.96 3.52 2.40
N ARG A 464 -21.87 2.58 2.69
CA ARG A 464 -22.13 1.42 1.82
C ARG A 464 -22.68 1.87 0.46
N ALA A 465 -22.51 1.01 -0.54
CA ALA A 465 -23.01 1.27 -1.90
C ALA A 465 -24.54 1.46 -1.98
N ASP A 466 -25.29 0.91 -1.02
CA ASP A 466 -26.75 1.07 -0.89
C ASP A 466 -27.18 2.33 -0.12
N GLY A 467 -26.23 3.17 0.31
CA GLY A 467 -26.48 4.44 1.00
C GLY A 467 -26.57 4.35 2.52
N VAL A 468 -26.38 3.16 3.11
CA VAL A 468 -26.27 3.01 4.56
C VAL A 468 -24.97 3.64 5.04
N GLY A 469 -25.07 4.60 5.96
CA GLY A 469 -23.93 5.30 6.54
C GLY A 469 -23.55 4.79 7.92
N TYR A 470 -22.46 5.34 8.47
CA TYR A 470 -21.93 4.94 9.77
C TYR A 470 -21.83 6.13 10.73
N TRP A 471 -22.46 6.02 11.91
CA TRP A 471 -22.32 6.97 13.01
C TRP A 471 -21.41 6.41 14.11
N PRO A 472 -20.23 7.00 14.37
CA PRO A 472 -19.35 6.61 15.46
C PRO A 472 -20.04 6.77 16.82
N MET A 473 -19.90 5.77 17.67
CA MET A 473 -20.50 5.72 19.01
C MET A 473 -19.44 5.76 20.09
N SER A 474 -18.36 5.00 19.91
CA SER A 474 -17.26 4.94 20.86
C SER A 474 -15.95 4.63 20.15
N VAL A 475 -14.84 5.01 20.77
CA VAL A 475 -13.50 4.86 20.20
C VAL A 475 -12.50 4.42 21.28
N ALA A 476 -11.55 3.57 20.89
CA ALA A 476 -10.42 3.19 21.73
C ALA A 476 -9.16 3.00 20.88
N ALA A 477 -8.02 3.44 21.40
CA ALA A 477 -6.70 3.17 20.85
C ALA A 477 -5.97 2.11 21.67
N VAL A 478 -5.21 1.24 21.01
CA VAL A 478 -4.31 0.26 21.63
C VAL A 478 -2.94 0.33 20.95
N ASP A 479 -1.89 0.46 21.75
CA ASP A 479 -0.50 0.44 21.28
C ASP A 479 0.01 -1.00 21.11
N LEU A 480 0.36 -1.37 19.88
CA LEU A 480 0.99 -2.65 19.52
C LEU A 480 2.33 -2.42 18.79
N GLY A 481 3.07 -1.36 19.15
CA GLY A 481 4.23 -0.84 18.42
C GLY A 481 3.85 0.14 17.28
N ARG A 482 2.56 0.19 16.99
CA ARG A 482 1.81 1.20 16.23
C ARG A 482 0.40 1.24 16.85
N ASP A 483 -0.28 2.36 16.78
CA ASP A 483 -1.63 2.45 17.34
C ASP A 483 -2.64 1.77 16.41
N LEU A 484 -3.46 0.89 16.97
CA LEU A 484 -4.71 0.46 16.36
C LEU A 484 -5.86 1.18 17.04
N VAL A 485 -6.66 1.89 16.25
CA VAL A 485 -7.82 2.64 16.72
C VAL A 485 -9.07 1.92 16.22
N GLY A 486 -9.83 1.37 17.17
CA GLY A 486 -11.15 0.79 16.91
C GLY A 486 -12.23 1.82 17.16
N VAL A 487 -13.08 2.05 16.16
CA VAL A 487 -14.26 2.93 16.23
C VAL A 487 -15.50 2.05 16.11
N MET A 488 -16.26 1.92 17.18
CA MET A 488 -17.59 1.31 17.12
C MET A 488 -18.55 2.31 16.50
N ALA A 489 -19.37 1.87 15.55
CA ALA A 489 -20.34 2.69 14.86
C ALA A 489 -21.71 2.01 14.83
N GLN A 490 -22.74 2.79 14.55
CA GLN A 490 -24.07 2.30 14.18
C GLN A 490 -24.26 2.45 12.67
N ARG A 491 -24.86 1.44 12.05
CA ARG A 491 -25.31 1.48 10.66
C ARG A 491 -26.62 2.24 10.59
N VAL A 492 -26.70 3.22 9.71
CA VAL A 492 -27.82 4.17 9.68
C VAL A 492 -28.36 4.29 8.27
N GLU A 493 -29.65 4.00 8.14
CA GLU A 493 -30.45 4.24 6.94
C GLU A 493 -31.25 5.53 7.15
N GLN A 494 -31.19 6.46 6.19
CA GLN A 494 -32.06 7.62 6.18
C GLN A 494 -33.43 7.22 5.63
N THR A 495 -34.50 7.51 6.38
CA THR A 495 -35.89 7.18 6.00
C THR A 495 -36.76 8.40 5.72
N GLY A 496 -36.27 9.62 6.00
CA GLY A 496 -36.96 10.88 5.75
C GLY A 496 -36.02 12.08 5.89
N ASP A 497 -36.51 13.28 5.60
CA ASP A 497 -35.71 14.52 5.66
C ASP A 497 -35.75 15.20 7.06
N ASP A 498 -36.51 14.65 8.01
CA ASP A 498 -36.66 15.18 9.35
C ASP A 498 -35.51 14.73 10.29
N LEU A 499 -35.32 15.49 11.39
CA LEU A 499 -34.27 15.25 12.40
C LEU A 499 -34.25 13.83 13.00
N PHE A 500 -35.38 13.12 12.95
CA PHE A 500 -35.52 11.76 13.46
C PHE A 500 -35.84 10.74 12.36
N GLY A 501 -35.74 11.14 11.08
CA GLY A 501 -36.04 10.35 9.91
C GLY A 501 -34.95 9.34 9.56
N PHE A 502 -34.56 8.49 10.52
CA PHE A 502 -33.53 7.48 10.34
C PHE A 502 -33.86 6.17 11.06
N ARG A 503 -33.22 5.09 10.63
CA ARG A 503 -33.22 3.78 11.30
C ARG A 503 -31.81 3.35 11.59
N ASN A 504 -31.58 2.90 12.82
CA ASN A 504 -30.35 2.20 13.20
C ASN A 504 -30.53 0.72 12.87
N LEU A 505 -29.67 0.18 12.00
CA LEU A 505 -29.73 -1.19 11.50
C LEU A 505 -28.85 -2.17 12.29
N GLY A 506 -28.06 -1.67 13.25
CA GLY A 506 -27.17 -2.49 14.06
C GLY A 506 -25.75 -1.95 14.13
N PRO A 507 -24.84 -2.70 14.79
CA PRO A 507 -23.50 -2.22 15.10
C PRO A 507 -22.49 -2.55 13.99
N ALA A 508 -21.50 -1.69 13.84
CA ALA A 508 -20.33 -1.91 13.00
C ALA A 508 -19.05 -1.53 13.75
N VAL A 509 -17.90 -1.97 13.23
CA VAL A 509 -16.59 -1.57 13.74
C VAL A 509 -15.68 -1.17 12.59
N ALA A 510 -15.06 0.00 12.69
CA ALA A 510 -14.02 0.47 11.80
C ALA A 510 -12.66 0.40 12.50
N ILE A 511 -11.68 -0.20 11.84
CA ILE A 511 -10.31 -0.37 12.35
C ILE A 511 -9.38 0.55 11.58
N PHE A 512 -8.70 1.44 12.29
CA PHE A 512 -7.68 2.32 11.75
C PHE A 512 -6.30 1.93 12.28
N GLN A 513 -5.30 2.05 11.41
CA GLN A 513 -3.90 2.00 11.81
C GLN A 513 -3.36 3.43 11.86
N VAL A 514 -2.63 3.76 12.92
CA VAL A 514 -1.97 5.06 13.06
C VAL A 514 -0.50 4.85 13.35
N GLU A 515 0.35 5.32 12.43
CA GLU A 515 1.80 5.36 12.65
C GLU A 515 2.17 6.64 13.44
N PRO A 516 3.25 6.60 14.24
CA PRO A 516 3.71 7.77 14.99
C PRO A 516 3.89 9.00 14.10
N GLY A 517 3.24 10.11 14.46
CA GLY A 517 3.27 11.36 13.69
C GLY A 517 2.55 11.34 12.33
N ARG A 518 1.88 10.25 11.94
CA ARG A 518 1.14 10.12 10.67
C ARG A 518 -0.37 10.13 10.84
N ALA A 519 -1.10 10.34 9.74
CA ALA A 519 -2.56 10.31 9.74
C ALA A 519 -3.10 8.88 9.94
N PRO A 520 -4.27 8.72 10.58
CA PRO A 520 -4.98 7.43 10.63
C PRO A 520 -5.37 6.94 9.24
N VAL A 521 -5.07 5.68 8.93
CA VAL A 521 -5.48 5.03 7.68
C VAL A 521 -6.47 3.91 7.99
N LEU A 522 -7.66 3.97 7.39
CA LEU A 522 -8.70 2.96 7.53
C LEU A 522 -8.20 1.63 6.93
N GLN A 523 -8.29 0.57 7.73
CA GLN A 523 -7.86 -0.78 7.34
C GLN A 523 -9.04 -1.67 6.96
N ARG A 524 -10.15 -1.54 7.69
CA ARG A 524 -11.32 -2.41 7.55
C ARG A 524 -12.55 -1.78 8.19
N VAL A 525 -13.71 -2.00 7.59
CA VAL A 525 -15.03 -1.79 8.21
C VAL A 525 -15.73 -3.15 8.25
N VAL A 526 -16.36 -3.48 9.38
CA VAL A 526 -17.09 -4.74 9.55
C VAL A 526 -18.47 -4.48 10.12
N ASP A 527 -19.48 -4.90 9.37
CA ASP A 527 -20.86 -4.95 9.82
C ASP A 527 -21.05 -6.16 10.74
N LEU A 528 -21.44 -5.90 12.00
CA LEU A 528 -21.62 -6.93 13.02
C LEU A 528 -23.09 -7.37 13.06
N GLY A 529 -23.38 -8.50 12.41
CA GLY A 529 -24.73 -9.05 12.27
C GLY A 529 -25.54 -8.40 11.15
N GLU A 530 -26.70 -8.98 10.84
CA GLU A 530 -27.60 -8.51 9.78
C GLU A 530 -28.21 -7.14 10.10
N ASP A 531 -28.66 -6.44 9.05
CA ASP A 531 -29.40 -5.19 9.17
C ASP A 531 -30.78 -5.46 9.76
N ASP A 532 -31.04 -4.92 10.96
CA ASP A 532 -32.31 -5.11 11.64
C ASP A 532 -32.64 -3.93 12.58
N PRO A 533 -33.72 -3.18 12.28
CA PRO A 533 -34.09 -1.96 12.99
C PRO A 533 -34.79 -2.17 14.34
N ASP A 534 -34.95 -3.41 14.81
CA ASP A 534 -35.61 -3.69 16.08
C ASP A 534 -34.80 -3.18 17.29
N THR A 535 -35.27 -2.09 17.89
CA THR A 535 -34.64 -1.45 19.05
C THR A 535 -34.76 -2.26 20.33
N SER A 536 -35.59 -3.30 20.38
CA SER A 536 -35.73 -4.14 21.59
C SER A 536 -34.48 -4.96 21.88
N ARG A 537 -33.60 -5.12 20.88
CA ARG A 537 -32.34 -5.85 20.99
C ARG A 537 -31.17 -4.89 21.25
N PRO A 538 -30.16 -5.28 22.04
CA PRO A 538 -29.02 -4.41 22.28
C PRO A 538 -28.21 -4.13 21.02
N VAL A 539 -28.07 -2.87 20.66
CA VAL A 539 -27.10 -2.42 19.64
C VAL A 539 -25.74 -2.23 20.31
N TRP A 540 -24.86 -3.22 20.12
CA TRP A 540 -23.57 -3.30 20.80
C TRP A 540 -22.58 -2.20 20.37
N GLY A 541 -21.71 -1.75 21.27
CA GLY A 541 -20.69 -0.74 20.96
C GLY A 541 -21.16 0.70 21.12
N ALA A 542 -22.37 0.91 21.64
CA ALA A 542 -22.84 2.21 22.14
C ALA A 542 -21.88 2.82 23.17
N ALA A 543 -21.18 1.97 23.92
CA ALA A 543 -19.93 2.28 24.60
C ALA A 543 -18.98 1.09 24.52
N ALA A 544 -17.67 1.33 24.52
CA ALA A 544 -16.67 0.28 24.55
C ALA A 544 -15.54 0.64 25.53
N THR A 545 -15.01 -0.37 26.23
CA THR A 545 -13.87 -0.21 27.13
C THR A 545 -12.88 -1.35 26.93
N VAL A 546 -11.63 -1.00 26.63
CA VAL A 546 -10.53 -1.97 26.50
C VAL A 546 -9.78 -2.08 27.82
N VAL A 547 -9.58 -3.31 28.29
CA VAL A 547 -8.82 -3.62 29.52
C VAL A 547 -7.92 -4.83 29.28
N GLY A 548 -6.62 -4.59 29.11
CA GLY A 548 -5.69 -5.63 28.66
C GLY A 548 -6.11 -6.12 27.27
N ASP A 549 -6.18 -7.45 27.09
CA ASP A 549 -6.65 -8.08 25.84
C ASP A 549 -8.19 -8.20 25.75
N SER A 550 -8.93 -7.76 26.78
CA SER A 550 -10.40 -7.84 26.78
C SER A 550 -11.03 -6.54 26.29
N VAL A 551 -12.01 -6.66 25.40
CA VAL A 551 -12.90 -5.56 25.00
C VAL A 551 -14.28 -5.82 25.61
N TYR A 552 -14.77 -4.86 26.38
CA TYR A 552 -16.13 -4.84 26.90
C TYR A 552 -16.97 -3.91 26.03
N LEU A 553 -18.03 -4.46 25.44
CA LEU A 553 -18.90 -3.79 24.48
C LEU A 553 -20.28 -3.65 25.12
N TYR A 554 -20.67 -2.42 25.44
CA TYR A 554 -21.97 -2.14 26.02
C TYR A 554 -22.96 -1.83 24.91
N GLY A 555 -24.13 -2.47 24.98
CA GLY A 555 -25.21 -2.29 24.03
C GLY A 555 -26.40 -1.60 24.65
N THR A 556 -27.09 -0.77 23.87
CA THR A 556 -28.32 -0.09 24.27
C THR A 556 -29.53 -0.70 23.57
N SER A 557 -30.61 -0.93 24.32
CA SER A 557 -31.89 -1.46 23.82
C SER A 557 -33.06 -0.69 24.42
N ARG A 558 -34.16 -0.58 23.68
CA ARG A 558 -35.38 0.09 24.11
C ARG A 558 -36.62 -0.59 23.55
N THR A 559 -37.56 -0.85 24.46
CA THR A 559 -38.93 -1.30 24.17
C THR A 559 -39.88 -0.11 24.20
N SER A 560 -41.05 -0.21 23.55
CA SER A 560 -42.03 0.88 23.50
C SER A 560 -42.67 1.21 24.86
N ASP A 561 -42.68 0.26 25.79
CA ASP A 561 -43.37 0.33 27.08
C ASP A 561 -42.45 0.58 28.29
N GLY A 562 -41.13 0.47 28.14
CA GLY A 562 -40.16 0.56 29.24
C GLY A 562 -39.66 1.96 29.65
N GLY A 563 -40.31 3.04 29.20
CA GLY A 563 -39.91 4.43 29.49
C GLY A 563 -38.97 5.05 28.44
N PHE A 564 -38.50 6.28 28.70
CA PHE A 564 -37.81 7.09 27.69
C PHE A 564 -36.30 6.86 27.56
N GLY A 565 -35.66 6.22 28.55
CA GLY A 565 -34.24 5.88 28.50
C GLY A 565 -33.97 4.62 27.67
N TRP A 566 -32.70 4.27 27.55
CA TRP A 566 -32.24 3.01 26.97
C TRP A 566 -31.70 2.10 28.08
N ALA A 567 -32.05 0.81 28.04
CA ALA A 567 -31.45 -0.20 28.89
C ALA A 567 -30.04 -0.53 28.40
N VAL A 568 -29.17 -0.96 29.32
CA VAL A 568 -27.77 -1.29 29.03
C VAL A 568 -27.51 -2.77 29.26
N SER A 569 -26.88 -3.44 28.30
CA SER A 569 -26.34 -4.79 28.44
C SER A 569 -24.84 -4.80 28.12
N VAL A 570 -24.12 -5.87 28.47
CA VAL A 570 -22.68 -5.99 28.17
C VAL A 570 -22.32 -7.30 27.46
N ALA A 571 -21.45 -7.17 26.46
CA ALA A 571 -20.72 -8.24 25.82
C ALA A 571 -19.22 -8.12 26.11
N LYS A 572 -18.50 -9.22 25.99
CA LYS A 572 -17.05 -9.33 26.14
C LYS A 572 -16.47 -10.14 25.00
N THR A 573 -15.36 -9.67 24.46
CA THR A 573 -14.54 -10.39 23.46
C THR A 573 -13.06 -10.11 23.68
N ARG A 574 -12.18 -10.79 22.93
CA ARG A 574 -10.75 -10.45 22.85
C ARG A 574 -10.54 -9.35 21.81
N LEU A 575 -9.47 -8.57 21.94
CA LEU A 575 -9.15 -7.51 20.99
C LEU A 575 -9.06 -8.03 19.56
N VAL A 576 -8.39 -9.18 19.37
CA VAL A 576 -8.24 -9.83 18.06
C VAL A 576 -9.52 -10.44 17.49
N ASP A 577 -10.54 -10.64 18.33
CA ASP A 577 -11.83 -11.25 17.95
C ASP A 577 -12.96 -10.19 17.89
N VAL A 578 -12.63 -8.90 17.95
CA VAL A 578 -13.66 -7.83 18.01
C VAL A 578 -14.53 -7.79 16.76
N THR A 579 -13.98 -8.16 15.60
CA THR A 579 -14.68 -8.21 14.32
C THR A 579 -15.49 -9.49 14.10
N ASP A 580 -15.34 -10.52 14.95
CA ASP A 580 -16.07 -11.79 14.84
C ASP A 580 -17.07 -11.94 15.99
N GLN A 581 -18.31 -11.53 15.74
CA GLN A 581 -19.37 -11.58 16.74
C GLN A 581 -19.67 -13.00 17.26
N SER A 582 -19.33 -14.06 16.50
CA SER A 582 -19.52 -15.45 16.93
C SER A 582 -18.60 -15.83 18.12
N LYS A 583 -17.51 -15.08 18.32
CA LYS A 583 -16.56 -15.28 19.42
C LYS A 583 -16.97 -14.55 20.69
N TRP A 584 -17.92 -13.63 20.61
CA TRP A 584 -18.32 -12.80 21.73
C TRP A 584 -19.00 -13.63 22.82
N ARG A 585 -19.01 -13.08 24.03
CA ARG A 585 -19.75 -13.60 25.16
C ARG A 585 -20.62 -12.51 25.76
N TYR A 586 -21.82 -12.86 26.17
CA TYR A 586 -22.81 -11.93 26.71
C TYR A 586 -23.10 -12.29 28.16
N TRP A 587 -23.19 -11.28 29.02
CA TRP A 587 -23.46 -11.48 30.43
C TRP A 587 -24.95 -11.74 30.66
N ASP A 588 -25.31 -12.90 31.20
CA ASP A 588 -26.71 -13.28 31.46
C ASP A 588 -27.22 -12.90 32.86
N GLY A 589 -26.41 -12.20 33.65
CA GLY A 589 -26.69 -11.88 35.05
C GLY A 589 -25.86 -12.71 36.03
N GLU A 590 -25.42 -13.89 35.62
CA GLU A 590 -24.67 -14.83 36.47
C GLU A 590 -23.33 -15.26 35.84
N ARG A 591 -23.30 -15.44 34.52
CA ARG A 591 -22.15 -15.92 33.76
C ARG A 591 -22.06 -15.34 32.35
N TRP A 592 -20.90 -15.54 31.74
CA TRP A 592 -20.66 -15.22 30.33
C TRP A 592 -21.10 -16.39 29.44
N GLN A 593 -22.00 -16.13 28.50
CA GLN A 593 -22.57 -17.14 27.60
C GLN A 593 -22.61 -16.66 26.13
N ARG A 594 -23.10 -17.45 25.17
CA ARG A 594 -22.95 -17.18 23.71
C ARG A 594 -24.17 -16.54 23.03
N ASP A 595 -25.36 -16.70 23.58
CA ASP A 595 -26.62 -16.23 23.03
C ASP A 595 -26.90 -14.78 23.43
N ALA A 596 -26.75 -13.85 22.49
CA ALA A 596 -26.99 -12.42 22.74
C ALA A 596 -28.38 -12.11 23.32
N LYS A 597 -29.40 -12.95 23.07
CA LYS A 597 -30.77 -12.75 23.56
C LYS A 597 -30.92 -12.95 25.06
N GLN A 598 -29.97 -13.64 25.69
CA GLN A 598 -29.96 -13.87 27.13
C GLN A 598 -29.19 -12.78 27.89
N ALA A 599 -28.72 -11.73 27.22
CA ALA A 599 -28.00 -10.65 27.89
C ALA A 599 -28.90 -9.95 28.92
N ALA A 600 -28.43 -9.89 30.17
CA ALA A 600 -29.14 -9.21 31.24
C ALA A 600 -28.90 -7.70 31.19
N GLN A 601 -29.94 -6.95 31.57
CA GLN A 601 -29.86 -5.50 31.73
C GLN A 601 -29.06 -5.15 32.99
N LEU A 602 -27.96 -4.41 32.80
CA LEU A 602 -27.13 -3.86 33.86
C LEU A 602 -27.68 -2.53 34.40
N ILE A 603 -28.33 -1.77 33.53
CA ILE A 603 -29.08 -0.54 33.84
C ILE A 603 -30.43 -0.71 33.13
N GLY A 604 -31.53 -0.58 33.88
CA GLY A 604 -32.89 -0.70 33.34
C GLY A 604 -33.28 0.48 32.44
N GLN A 605 -34.32 0.27 31.62
CA GLN A 605 -34.82 1.30 30.71
C GLN A 605 -35.47 2.49 31.44
N ASP A 606 -36.15 2.23 32.56
CA ASP A 606 -36.75 3.28 33.39
C ASP A 606 -35.65 4.12 34.06
N GLY A 607 -35.54 5.38 33.64
CA GLY A 607 -34.41 6.23 34.02
C GLY A 607 -33.06 5.73 33.49
N GLY A 608 -33.06 5.00 32.36
CA GLY A 608 -31.86 4.50 31.68
C GLY A 608 -31.02 5.60 31.01
N VAL A 609 -30.10 5.18 30.15
CA VAL A 609 -29.10 6.04 29.49
C VAL A 609 -29.60 6.65 28.17
N SER A 610 -28.83 7.57 27.59
CA SER A 610 -28.93 7.92 26.17
C SER A 610 -28.50 6.76 25.27
N GLN A 611 -28.95 6.76 24.01
CA GLN A 611 -28.60 5.72 23.03
C GLN A 611 -27.09 5.50 22.91
N THR A 612 -26.32 6.60 22.98
CA THR A 612 -24.86 6.63 23.04
C THR A 612 -24.44 7.20 24.39
N PHE A 613 -23.43 6.58 25.00
CA PHE A 613 -22.99 6.93 26.35
C PHE A 613 -21.53 6.50 26.55
N SER A 614 -20.98 6.75 27.73
CA SER A 614 -19.60 6.34 28.05
C SER A 614 -19.55 5.32 29.17
N VAL A 615 -18.73 4.30 28.99
CA VAL A 615 -18.27 3.42 30.07
C VAL A 615 -16.76 3.47 30.12
N PHE A 616 -16.22 3.67 31.31
CA PHE A 616 -14.78 3.74 31.52
C PHE A 616 -14.41 3.19 32.90
N ARG A 617 -13.13 2.88 33.05
CA ARG A 617 -12.56 2.37 34.30
C ARG A 617 -11.55 3.37 34.84
N GLU A 618 -11.72 3.76 36.09
CA GLU A 618 -10.74 4.56 36.84
C GLU A 618 -10.30 3.78 38.08
N GLY A 619 -9.02 3.40 38.11
CA GLY A 619 -8.46 2.53 39.14
C GLY A 619 -9.16 1.17 39.21
N LYS A 620 -9.86 0.90 40.31
CA LYS A 620 -10.62 -0.35 40.53
C LYS A 620 -12.13 -0.19 40.28
N ARG A 621 -12.61 1.02 40.00
CA ARG A 621 -14.04 1.30 39.81
C ARG A 621 -14.37 1.45 38.33
N TRP A 622 -15.60 1.09 38.01
CA TRP A 622 -16.20 1.26 36.70
C TRP A 622 -17.28 2.34 36.78
N TYR A 623 -17.36 3.14 35.73
CA TYR A 623 -18.26 4.28 35.64
C TYR A 623 -19.02 4.18 34.33
N ALA A 624 -20.33 4.38 34.39
CA ALA A 624 -21.13 4.70 33.21
C ALA A 624 -21.63 6.14 33.34
N LEU A 625 -21.50 6.94 32.29
CA LEU A 625 -21.90 8.34 32.27
C LEU A 625 -22.89 8.56 31.14
N SER A 626 -24.05 9.13 31.46
CA SER A 626 -25.07 9.43 30.46
C SER A 626 -26.10 10.44 30.93
N LYS A 627 -26.93 10.91 29.99
CA LYS A 627 -28.14 11.68 30.28
C LYS A 627 -29.27 10.71 30.62
N ARG A 628 -29.81 10.81 31.83
CA ARG A 628 -30.91 9.95 32.27
C ARG A 628 -32.18 10.25 31.48
N ALA A 629 -32.84 9.21 30.95
CA ALA A 629 -34.04 9.32 30.11
C ALA A 629 -33.84 10.07 28.78
N ASP A 630 -32.61 10.03 28.25
CA ASP A 630 -32.26 10.48 26.89
C ASP A 630 -32.75 11.89 26.54
N PHE A 631 -33.31 12.10 25.34
CA PHE A 631 -33.72 13.42 24.83
C PHE A 631 -34.66 14.19 25.78
N VAL A 632 -35.59 13.51 26.46
CA VAL A 632 -36.56 14.15 27.37
C VAL A 632 -35.98 14.42 28.76
N GLY A 633 -34.86 13.79 29.10
CA GLY A 633 -34.17 13.95 30.36
C GLY A 633 -33.58 15.34 30.58
N THR A 634 -33.20 15.60 31.83
CA THR A 634 -32.39 16.79 32.19
C THR A 634 -31.15 16.47 33.01
N ASP A 635 -31.07 15.27 33.59
CA ASP A 635 -30.03 14.91 34.54
C ASP A 635 -28.85 14.25 33.85
N LEU A 636 -27.65 14.82 34.05
CA LEU A 636 -26.40 14.11 33.80
C LEU A 636 -26.10 13.23 35.01
N VAL A 637 -26.04 11.92 34.81
CA VAL A 637 -25.90 10.92 35.87
C VAL A 637 -24.65 10.08 35.63
N VAL A 638 -23.98 9.74 36.74
CA VAL A 638 -22.87 8.80 36.77
C VAL A 638 -23.30 7.57 37.56
N TRP A 639 -23.26 6.40 36.94
CA TRP A 639 -23.43 5.12 37.61
C TRP A 639 -22.07 4.54 37.96
N THR A 640 -21.96 3.95 39.14
CA THR A 640 -20.71 3.31 39.61
C THR A 640 -20.88 1.82 39.79
N ALA A 641 -19.83 1.06 39.49
CA ALA A 641 -19.81 -0.40 39.62
C ALA A 641 -18.43 -0.91 40.10
N PRO A 642 -18.40 -2.05 40.82
CA PRO A 642 -17.14 -2.71 41.21
C PRO A 642 -16.46 -3.43 40.04
N GLY A 643 -17.19 -3.70 38.95
CA GLY A 643 -16.70 -4.45 37.79
C GLY A 643 -17.47 -4.11 36.52
N PRO A 644 -17.04 -4.66 35.37
CA PRO A 644 -17.64 -4.36 34.06
C PRO A 644 -19.09 -4.82 33.93
N THR A 645 -19.52 -5.80 34.74
CA THR A 645 -20.87 -6.38 34.74
C THR A 645 -21.79 -5.76 35.79
N GLY A 646 -21.38 -4.67 36.45
CA GLY A 646 -22.16 -4.04 37.51
C GLY A 646 -22.01 -4.72 38.89
N PRO A 647 -23.01 -4.59 39.78
CA PRO A 647 -24.21 -3.78 39.58
C PRO A 647 -23.85 -2.29 39.43
N PHE A 648 -24.51 -1.60 38.50
CA PHE A 648 -24.33 -0.17 38.26
C PHE A 648 -25.33 0.64 39.10
N THR A 649 -24.84 1.40 40.06
CA THR A 649 -25.67 2.20 40.96
C THR A 649 -25.58 3.69 40.60
N PRO A 650 -26.70 4.38 40.33
CA PRO A 650 -26.69 5.80 39.99
C PRO A 650 -26.31 6.67 41.20
N ALA A 651 -25.41 7.63 40.98
CA ALA A 651 -25.19 8.74 41.90
C ALA A 651 -26.29 9.81 41.72
N PRO A 652 -26.44 10.76 42.68
CA PRO A 652 -27.19 11.98 42.44
C PRO A 652 -26.72 12.70 41.16
N PRO A 653 -27.60 13.43 40.44
CA PRO A 653 -27.21 14.15 39.23
C PRO A 653 -26.00 15.05 39.47
N VAL A 654 -24.98 14.91 38.61
CA VAL A 654 -23.72 15.66 38.71
C VAL A 654 -23.78 16.99 37.96
N ALA A 655 -24.71 17.11 37.00
CA ALA A 655 -25.06 18.35 36.32
C ALA A 655 -26.47 18.27 35.73
N LYS A 656 -26.97 19.41 35.23
CA LYS A 656 -28.24 19.50 34.48
C LYS A 656 -27.95 19.94 33.04
N ILE A 657 -28.49 19.20 32.08
CA ILE A 657 -28.33 19.43 30.63
C ILE A 657 -29.69 19.34 29.91
N PRO A 658 -30.65 20.22 30.26
CA PRO A 658 -32.00 20.16 29.68
C PRO A 658 -31.99 20.49 28.19
N SER A 659 -32.84 19.81 27.42
CA SER A 659 -33.24 20.32 26.10
C SER A 659 -34.32 21.39 26.28
N THR A 660 -34.35 22.38 25.38
CA THR A 660 -35.35 23.44 25.36
C THR A 660 -36.32 23.23 24.18
N ALA A 661 -37.23 24.18 23.97
CA ALA A 661 -38.12 24.15 22.82
C ALA A 661 -37.32 24.25 21.49
N SER A 662 -36.28 25.08 21.45
CA SER A 662 -35.49 25.37 20.25
C SER A 662 -34.15 24.63 20.18
N GLU A 663 -33.62 24.14 21.31
CA GLU A 663 -32.30 23.48 21.39
C GLU A 663 -32.41 22.05 21.95
N LEU A 664 -31.82 21.08 21.25
CA LEU A 664 -31.58 19.73 21.72
C LEU A 664 -30.19 19.62 22.34
N ARG A 665 -30.13 19.02 23.53
CA ARG A 665 -28.88 18.66 24.23
C ARG A 665 -28.88 17.18 24.55
N TYR A 666 -27.94 16.42 23.98
CA TYR A 666 -28.00 14.96 23.95
C TYR A 666 -26.60 14.33 23.95
N MET A 667 -26.57 13.00 24.12
CA MET A 667 -25.37 12.15 24.07
C MET A 667 -24.15 12.74 24.82
N PRO A 668 -24.22 12.92 26.14
CA PRO A 668 -23.04 13.34 26.88
C PRO A 668 -21.99 12.21 26.91
N LEU A 669 -20.74 12.53 26.56
CA LEU A 669 -19.64 11.56 26.52
C LEU A 669 -18.50 11.98 27.44
N ALA A 670 -17.84 10.99 28.04
CA ALA A 670 -16.73 11.20 28.98
C ALA A 670 -15.37 11.23 28.27
N HIS A 671 -14.48 12.12 28.71
CA HIS A 671 -13.14 12.32 28.18
C HIS A 671 -12.07 12.16 29.27
N PRO A 672 -11.77 10.92 29.72
CA PRO A 672 -10.90 10.65 30.88
C PRO A 672 -9.47 11.20 30.73
N GLN A 673 -9.01 11.39 29.50
CA GLN A 673 -7.64 11.83 29.19
C GLN A 673 -7.56 13.32 28.83
N LEU A 674 -8.71 14.01 28.70
CA LEU A 674 -8.75 15.42 28.34
C LEU A 674 -8.72 16.30 29.60
N PHE A 675 -7.64 17.07 29.77
CA PHE A 675 -7.39 17.93 30.95
C PHE A 675 -7.59 17.19 32.29
N PRO A 676 -6.87 16.08 32.53
CA PRO A 676 -7.13 15.19 33.65
C PRO A 676 -6.87 15.89 34.99
N GLU A 677 -7.88 15.86 35.86
CA GLU A 677 -7.84 16.41 37.21
C GLU A 677 -8.46 15.40 38.18
N LYS A 678 -7.75 15.08 39.26
CA LYS A 678 -8.13 14.01 40.19
C LYS A 678 -9.55 14.20 40.75
N GLY A 679 -10.39 13.17 40.61
CA GLY A 679 -11.77 13.19 41.10
C GLY A 679 -12.74 13.99 40.22
N THR A 680 -12.31 14.39 39.03
CA THR A 680 -13.14 15.10 38.05
C THR A 680 -13.06 14.45 36.68
N MET A 681 -14.00 14.79 35.81
CA MET A 681 -14.07 14.29 34.44
C MET A 681 -14.50 15.42 33.51
N VAL A 682 -13.90 15.51 32.34
CA VAL A 682 -14.41 16.37 31.25
C VAL A 682 -15.46 15.59 30.47
N VAL A 683 -16.58 16.24 30.17
CA VAL A 683 -17.73 15.68 29.48
C VAL A 683 -18.10 16.60 28.32
N SER A 684 -18.31 16.04 27.13
CA SER A 684 -18.93 16.78 26.01
C SER A 684 -20.44 16.58 26.03
N VAL A 685 -21.18 17.51 25.44
CA VAL A 685 -22.62 17.42 25.22
C VAL A 685 -22.88 17.84 23.78
N SER A 686 -23.52 16.97 22.99
CA SER A 686 -23.93 17.30 21.63
C SER A 686 -25.09 18.27 21.65
N ARG A 687 -25.09 19.21 20.69
CA ARG A 687 -26.08 20.27 20.56
C ARG A 687 -26.66 20.25 19.15
N ASN A 688 -27.95 20.48 19.04
CA ASN A 688 -28.63 20.68 17.76
C ASN A 688 -29.81 21.64 17.94
N THR A 689 -30.29 22.22 16.87
CA THR A 689 -31.46 23.11 16.85
C THR A 689 -32.65 22.44 16.17
N LYS A 690 -33.87 22.76 16.61
CA LYS A 690 -35.11 22.29 15.95
C LYS A 690 -35.63 23.25 14.89
N ASP A 691 -35.33 24.54 15.06
CA ASP A 691 -35.94 25.62 14.28
C ASP A 691 -34.91 26.46 13.51
N GLY A 692 -33.61 26.20 13.71
CA GLY A 692 -32.51 26.94 13.09
C GLY A 692 -31.85 26.17 11.95
N ASP A 693 -31.26 26.92 11.02
CA ASP A 693 -30.48 26.34 9.92
C ASP A 693 -29.02 26.17 10.35
N VAL A 694 -28.62 24.93 10.63
CA VAL A 694 -27.25 24.58 11.03
C VAL A 694 -26.23 24.76 9.92
N GLN A 695 -26.66 24.84 8.65
CA GLN A 695 -25.76 25.20 7.55
C GLN A 695 -25.50 26.71 7.51
N ALA A 696 -26.50 27.52 7.85
CA ALA A 696 -26.36 28.98 7.95
C ALA A 696 -25.62 29.42 9.22
N ASP A 697 -25.87 28.76 10.35
CA ASP A 697 -25.16 28.97 11.61
C ASP A 697 -24.67 27.64 12.22
N PRO A 698 -23.48 27.17 11.81
CA PRO A 698 -22.90 25.93 12.31
C PRO A 698 -22.54 25.94 13.80
N SER A 699 -22.51 27.10 14.45
CA SER A 699 -22.26 27.17 15.90
C SER A 699 -23.36 26.50 16.72
N LEU A 700 -24.56 26.37 16.13
CA LEU A 700 -25.71 25.65 16.69
C LEU A 700 -25.51 24.13 16.73
N TYR A 701 -24.47 23.61 16.07
CA TYR A 701 -24.18 22.19 15.92
C TYR A 701 -22.74 21.83 16.33
N ARG A 702 -22.25 22.44 17.41
CA ARG A 702 -20.94 22.16 18.01
C ARG A 702 -21.09 21.64 19.43
N PRO A 703 -20.27 20.66 19.86
CA PRO A 703 -20.35 20.13 21.21
C PRO A 703 -19.90 21.17 22.24
N GLU A 704 -20.54 21.15 23.41
CA GLU A 704 -20.14 21.94 24.58
C GLU A 704 -19.42 21.04 25.60
N PHE A 705 -18.30 21.49 26.14
CA PHE A 705 -17.56 20.75 27.17
C PHE A 705 -17.80 21.32 28.56
N LEU A 706 -17.95 20.45 29.55
CA LEU A 706 -18.04 20.82 30.97
C LEU A 706 -17.21 19.87 31.83
N ARG A 707 -16.74 20.37 32.98
CA ARG A 707 -16.08 19.54 33.99
C ARG A 707 -17.08 19.16 35.08
N ILE A 708 -17.12 17.89 35.42
CA ILE A 708 -17.95 17.33 36.50
C ILE A 708 -17.09 16.70 37.58
N THR A 709 -17.63 16.58 38.79
CA THR A 709 -17.03 15.81 39.89
C THR A 709 -17.48 14.36 39.82
N LEU A 710 -16.55 13.42 39.97
CA LEU A 710 -16.86 11.99 40.05
C LEU A 710 -17.22 11.58 41.49
N PRO A 711 -18.18 10.66 41.68
CA PRO A 711 -18.64 10.19 43.00
C PRO A 711 -17.69 9.20 43.71
#